data_AF-A0A7C8I165-F1
#
_entry.id   AF-A0A7C8I165-F1
#
_cell.length_a   1.000
_cell.length_b   1.000
_cell.length_c   1.000
_cell.angle_alpha   90.00
_cell.angle_beta   90.00
_cell.angle_gamma   90.00
#
_symmetry.space_group_name_H-M   'P 1'
#
loop_
_entity.id
_entity.type
_entity.pdbx_description
1 polymer ?
#
loop_
_entity_poly.entity_id
_entity_poly.type
_entity_poly.pdbx_seq_one_letter_code
_entity_poly.pdbx_strand_id
1 'polypeptide(L)'
;MAIDRSLRNSPRYLTLQHAYNAKEDNEKGPAPAELPSEVHDKIKPLLTGQEMLYSYFAPSLAGGRYHVTATQTIEVDDQKLPVDRKPVTGKEFHVQAPQYSLPEGAIHSIYPPSGSQVHANILPHILFTDPYLPWERLAVDSGNDRMRTPWLALLVFSQEELQLGSDKLDGDTSIFKNTNLAKTGAKIQQSPTFAIKIPVSELSNVSKSLYPKPDVDDSTALTDAIFVNKRLFNLLSTDFDISGQPQPNQTLANVSRYQYLAHVRHSRAEGLEATGEAQGLFGVVFSHRLAHLDDMKPSRAIVHLVSLEAWNHVDRTTLSQDPNTDFVILSSLFSWTYDTLPSNAPTVDESFRNIGSTLDVLRVSDEKIGEADKGDSIVSKRIAERLRDGFTLTKWRTQTGEETAALVRGALIPTVPPEKFGDFWSSLSFSGGQLQIFDKETGLMDISYSTAWSLGKTLALADQSFTTSLSRLRTITEAFGLNHGKMKELEAVGAWKSRDELIQSLATSMATLYQLANGQFGKPDPVSGPARLSAPTGTPIDLSRGNESIKAHFEDAAAKRLFQFAGTNDASDKEGQQLFNQLNTPNSTDWMIVLSWVLDRLFLFGIPAHYLIIEPSHLPNESLRFFYVDPHWMDALIDGALSIANHISKTDDSLRRIMKSIFNTFFKTVDPQTGYPPQIPSYGFLFRSHLVKDFPDLHVTAPFSGAKDEVMPVPEMFEAAADVKYTPHKRAPVLRQEALAEDTLFCLFDRAPGKDELQALTFTQPPHQQYFVVGDDISTTALTTAYKRTYTIAPTDGKYNYEPIAERIIDSKTPTPKCIFLWGENNEARFLNLPGLVQDIWDELVSEKEKAFFNDTMISAATIGYQLGSRIYQLRLNSAAAETETESESEPKPAFSTLMGAPGPDQDLRQFKMLNARPAEEESIAGSEPPKNVAMLQPFSLLQQPHTSLAKVSNSASCYPAMASATGEKDIAAPAMILEEPEIQEEEEEAGMTIRTLSHHKIPPPDAQTPQFDFKVYPLGSYNAALPSQRTVPQDIVFGITLLSGALFDFDLTSITVQVPMGAAENPDQRVNLLETYKGPGPVMLSNLRFNVLAKKGKGGYLNLTLLPRSTTGMVKIGKVRDCSFMMPLVKVLGYAEVAEPVVVYTVKYVQYRDQVTRVKVRLEPTQSAEDNVV
;
A
#
# COMPACT_ATOMS: atom_id res chain seq x y z
N MET A 1 9.05 -7.16 -16.23
CA MET A 1 8.82 -5.84 -15.60
C MET A 1 8.77 -6.03 -14.10
N ALA A 2 9.84 -5.68 -13.38
CA ALA A 2 9.82 -5.56 -11.92
C ALA A 2 10.05 -4.09 -11.63
N ILE A 3 8.97 -3.30 -11.59
CA ILE A 3 9.03 -1.94 -11.07
C ILE A 3 9.59 -2.08 -9.65
N ASP A 4 10.73 -1.44 -9.40
CA ASP A 4 11.48 -1.57 -8.16
C ASP A 4 10.54 -1.33 -6.98
N ARG A 5 10.45 -2.26 -6.01
CA ARG A 5 9.54 -2.13 -4.86
C ARG A 5 9.77 -0.82 -4.08
N SER A 6 10.94 -0.20 -4.26
CA SER A 6 11.30 1.12 -3.78
C SER A 6 10.44 2.25 -4.35
N LEU A 7 10.03 2.18 -5.64
CA LEU A 7 9.22 3.19 -6.32
C LEU A 7 7.79 3.23 -5.79
N ARG A 8 7.17 2.07 -5.50
CA ARG A 8 5.83 1.99 -4.91
C ARG A 8 5.75 2.60 -3.50
N ASN A 9 6.86 2.66 -2.78
CA ASN A 9 6.92 3.26 -1.44
C ASN A 9 7.10 4.79 -1.47
N SER A 10 7.30 5.40 -2.64
CA SER A 10 7.39 6.86 -2.76
C SER A 10 5.98 7.46 -2.75
N PRO A 11 5.74 8.59 -2.07
CA PRO A 11 4.45 9.30 -2.15
C PRO A 11 4.13 9.84 -3.55
N ARG A 12 5.10 9.76 -4.47
CA ARG A 12 5.05 10.23 -5.86
C ARG A 12 5.07 9.09 -6.87
N TYR A 13 4.77 7.86 -6.43
CA TYR A 13 4.87 6.69 -7.28
C TYR A 13 3.98 6.80 -8.53
N LEU A 14 2.76 7.35 -8.42
CA LEU A 14 1.85 7.54 -9.54
C LEU A 14 2.44 8.45 -10.62
N THR A 15 2.98 9.60 -10.20
CA THR A 15 3.58 10.57 -11.13
C THR A 15 4.85 10.05 -11.77
N LEU A 16 5.71 9.39 -10.99
CA LEU A 16 6.93 8.76 -11.50
C LEU A 16 6.61 7.61 -12.45
N GLN A 17 5.65 6.74 -12.12
CA GLN A 17 5.25 5.62 -12.97
C GLN A 17 4.70 6.10 -14.32
N HIS A 18 3.83 7.12 -14.32
CA HIS A 18 3.37 7.75 -15.56
C HIS A 18 4.51 8.36 -16.37
N ALA A 19 5.46 9.04 -15.72
CA ALA A 19 6.61 9.63 -16.39
C ALA A 19 7.55 8.56 -16.99
N TYR A 20 7.77 7.44 -16.29
CA TYR A 20 8.54 6.30 -16.80
C TYR A 20 7.85 5.65 -18.00
N ASN A 21 6.53 5.42 -17.93
CA ASN A 21 5.76 4.88 -19.06
C ASN A 21 5.83 5.83 -20.27
N ALA A 22 5.64 7.14 -20.06
CA ALA A 22 5.74 8.13 -21.12
C ALA A 22 7.13 8.19 -21.76
N LYS A 23 8.20 7.91 -20.99
CA LYS A 23 9.57 7.79 -21.49
C LYS A 23 9.74 6.51 -22.32
N GLU A 24 9.27 5.36 -21.84
CA GLU A 24 9.33 4.11 -22.60
C GLU A 24 8.57 4.20 -23.92
N ASP A 25 7.39 4.81 -23.93
CA ASP A 25 6.58 5.04 -25.13
C ASP A 25 7.32 5.91 -26.16
N ASN A 26 8.02 6.96 -25.70
CA ASN A 26 8.80 7.84 -26.58
C ASN A 26 10.10 7.18 -27.09
N GLU A 27 10.69 6.24 -26.34
CA GLU A 27 11.95 5.56 -26.71
C GLU A 27 11.76 4.33 -27.61
N LYS A 28 10.70 3.52 -27.41
CA LYS A 28 10.54 2.22 -28.10
C LYS A 28 9.49 2.22 -29.22
N GLY A 29 8.59 3.20 -29.28
CA GLY A 29 7.35 3.06 -30.06
C GLY A 29 6.46 1.94 -29.49
N PRO A 30 5.17 1.87 -29.88
CA PRO A 30 4.22 0.95 -29.28
C PRO A 30 4.56 -0.49 -29.67
N ALA A 31 5.15 -1.24 -28.76
CA ALA A 31 5.36 -2.67 -28.91
C ALA A 31 4.17 -3.42 -28.30
N PRO A 32 3.54 -4.37 -29.01
CA PRO A 32 2.52 -5.23 -28.42
C PRO A 32 3.16 -6.11 -27.34
N ALA A 33 2.56 -6.14 -26.16
CA ALA A 33 2.99 -6.97 -25.05
C ALA A 33 2.85 -8.46 -25.40
N GLU A 34 3.97 -9.18 -25.47
CA GLU A 34 3.98 -10.64 -25.63
C GLU A 34 3.55 -11.31 -24.31
N LEU A 35 2.46 -12.09 -24.38
CA LEU A 35 2.00 -12.97 -23.31
C LEU A 35 2.92 -14.22 -23.20
N PRO A 36 3.09 -14.79 -21.99
CA PRO A 36 3.78 -16.08 -21.83
C PRO A 36 3.07 -17.17 -22.62
N SER A 37 3.83 -17.85 -23.47
CA SER A 37 3.41 -18.98 -24.29
C SER A 37 3.15 -20.22 -23.44
N GLU A 38 1.93 -20.78 -23.52
CA GLU A 38 1.68 -22.21 -23.79
C GLU A 38 0.20 -22.67 -23.64
N VAL A 39 -0.78 -21.85 -23.22
CA VAL A 39 -2.11 -22.42 -22.87
C VAL A 39 -3.31 -22.03 -23.76
N HIS A 40 -3.35 -20.93 -24.51
CA HIS A 40 -4.65 -20.49 -25.07
C HIS A 40 -4.63 -19.84 -26.47
N ASP A 41 -4.51 -20.65 -27.53
CA ASP A 41 -4.81 -20.25 -28.91
C ASP A 41 -6.31 -19.92 -29.19
N LYS A 42 -7.19 -20.06 -28.18
CA LYS A 42 -8.65 -19.85 -28.30
C LYS A 42 -9.25 -18.78 -27.39
N ILE A 43 -8.48 -18.20 -26.47
CA ILE A 43 -8.98 -17.14 -25.58
C ILE A 43 -8.78 -15.79 -26.26
N LYS A 44 -9.84 -14.97 -26.29
CA LYS A 44 -9.77 -13.62 -26.87
C LYS A 44 -8.94 -12.72 -25.94
N PRO A 45 -7.97 -11.95 -26.46
CA PRO A 45 -7.26 -10.97 -25.66
C PRO A 45 -8.22 -9.88 -25.19
N LEU A 46 -8.10 -9.49 -23.90
CA LEU A 46 -8.88 -8.40 -23.31
C LEU A 46 -8.08 -7.09 -23.34
N LEU A 47 -8.78 -5.98 -23.56
CA LEU A 47 -8.26 -4.64 -23.28
C LEU A 47 -8.30 -4.36 -21.77
N THR A 48 -7.54 -3.36 -21.35
CA THR A 48 -7.49 -2.92 -19.96
C THR A 48 -8.87 -2.45 -19.48
N GLY A 49 -9.34 -2.95 -18.33
CA GLY A 49 -10.66 -2.65 -17.78
C GLY A 49 -11.78 -3.55 -18.33
N GLN A 50 -11.50 -4.47 -19.24
CA GLN A 50 -12.49 -5.42 -19.76
C GLN A 50 -12.51 -6.73 -18.95
N GLU A 51 -13.71 -7.32 -18.92
CA GLU A 51 -13.98 -8.63 -18.32
C GLU A 51 -14.80 -9.49 -19.30
N MET A 52 -14.49 -10.78 -19.35
CA MET A 52 -15.25 -11.77 -20.10
C MET A 52 -15.58 -12.98 -19.22
N LEU A 53 -16.84 -13.41 -19.28
CA LEU A 53 -17.33 -14.56 -18.53
C LEU A 53 -17.51 -15.76 -19.46
N TYR A 54 -16.98 -16.92 -19.04
CA TYR A 54 -17.18 -18.20 -19.73
C TYR A 54 -18.04 -19.13 -18.87
N SER A 55 -18.92 -19.93 -19.49
CA SER A 55 -19.84 -20.78 -18.73
C SER A 55 -19.16 -21.90 -17.96
N TYR A 56 -18.17 -22.57 -18.55
CA TYR A 56 -17.38 -23.60 -17.87
C TYR A 56 -16.07 -23.85 -18.62
N PHE A 57 -15.02 -24.24 -17.90
CA PHE A 57 -13.79 -24.79 -18.47
C PHE A 57 -13.69 -26.27 -18.07
N ALA A 58 -13.87 -27.17 -19.05
CA ALA A 58 -13.71 -28.60 -18.79
C ALA A 58 -12.24 -29.02 -18.96
N PRO A 59 -11.68 -29.79 -18.02
CA PRO A 59 -10.39 -30.44 -18.25
C PRO A 59 -10.51 -31.46 -19.38
N SER A 60 -9.41 -31.75 -20.06
CA SER A 60 -9.38 -32.77 -21.11
C SER A 60 -9.68 -34.18 -20.59
N LEU A 61 -9.37 -34.44 -19.32
CA LEU A 61 -9.67 -35.68 -18.62
C LEU A 61 -10.07 -35.36 -17.18
N ALA A 62 -11.24 -35.87 -16.74
CA ALA A 62 -11.73 -35.63 -15.38
C ALA A 62 -10.96 -36.47 -14.36
N GLY A 63 -11.05 -36.13 -13.08
CA GLY A 63 -10.54 -36.92 -11.98
C GLY A 63 -11.30 -38.23 -11.83
N GLY A 64 -10.57 -39.34 -11.63
CA GLY A 64 -11.19 -40.66 -11.48
C GLY A 64 -10.32 -41.81 -11.97
N ARG A 65 -10.88 -43.02 -11.87
CA ARG A 65 -10.25 -44.26 -12.34
C ARG A 65 -10.63 -44.51 -13.79
N TYR A 66 -9.63 -44.63 -14.66
CA TYR A 66 -9.80 -44.88 -16.07
C TYR A 66 -9.18 -46.20 -16.47
N HIS A 67 -9.81 -46.88 -17.43
CA HIS A 67 -9.33 -48.12 -18.01
C HIS A 67 -9.00 -47.91 -19.49
N VAL A 68 -7.71 -47.88 -19.85
CA VAL A 68 -7.30 -47.79 -21.26
C VAL A 68 -7.33 -49.17 -21.85
N THR A 69 -8.12 -49.35 -22.92
CA THR A 69 -8.13 -50.59 -23.70
C THR A 69 -7.46 -50.35 -25.05
N ALA A 70 -6.45 -51.15 -25.39
CA ALA A 70 -5.81 -51.11 -26.70
C ALA A 70 -6.38 -52.24 -27.59
N THR A 71 -6.91 -51.87 -28.75
CA THR A 71 -7.38 -52.81 -29.78
C THR A 71 -6.50 -52.68 -31.03
N GLN A 72 -6.11 -53.80 -31.64
CA GLN A 72 -5.32 -53.84 -32.87
C GLN A 72 -6.15 -54.49 -33.98
N THR A 73 -6.36 -53.76 -35.08
CA THR A 73 -6.95 -54.29 -36.31
C THR A 73 -5.88 -54.41 -37.39
N ILE A 74 -5.79 -55.57 -38.05
CA ILE A 74 -4.88 -55.82 -39.17
C ILE A 74 -5.72 -55.98 -40.43
N GLU A 75 -5.42 -55.20 -41.47
CA GLU A 75 -6.04 -55.32 -42.80
C GLU A 75 -5.10 -56.06 -43.76
N VAL A 76 -5.62 -57.09 -44.41
CA VAL A 76 -4.97 -57.78 -45.54
C VAL A 76 -6.04 -58.01 -46.62
N ASP A 77 -5.74 -57.62 -47.87
CA ASP A 77 -6.59 -57.78 -49.06
C ASP A 77 -8.07 -57.35 -48.87
N ASP A 78 -8.31 -56.13 -48.39
CA ASP A 78 -9.65 -55.53 -48.16
C ASP A 78 -10.57 -56.31 -47.18
N GLN A 79 -10.03 -57.28 -46.44
CA GLN A 79 -10.72 -57.96 -45.35
C GLN A 79 -10.15 -57.51 -44.00
N LYS A 80 -10.92 -56.70 -43.25
CA LYS A 80 -10.67 -56.40 -41.84
C LYS A 80 -10.96 -57.64 -40.99
N LEU A 81 -9.92 -58.37 -40.61
CA LEU A 81 -10.05 -59.50 -39.68
C LEU A 81 -9.77 -59.01 -38.25
N PRO A 82 -10.78 -58.97 -37.35
CA PRO A 82 -10.54 -58.73 -35.93
C PRO A 82 -9.74 -59.92 -35.35
N VAL A 83 -8.61 -59.65 -34.71
CA VAL A 83 -7.76 -60.69 -34.11
C VAL A 83 -8.43 -61.21 -32.83
N ASP A 84 -9.19 -62.30 -32.94
CA ASP A 84 -10.02 -62.85 -31.87
C ASP A 84 -9.26 -63.76 -30.85
N ARG A 85 -7.99 -63.43 -30.54
CA ARG A 85 -7.21 -64.14 -29.51
C ARG A 85 -6.63 -63.15 -28.48
N LYS A 86 -7.42 -62.88 -27.43
CA LYS A 86 -7.23 -62.02 -26.22
C LYS A 86 -5.83 -62.09 -25.54
N PRO A 87 -5.42 -61.09 -24.70
CA PRO A 87 -6.25 -60.13 -23.97
C PRO A 87 -6.13 -58.68 -24.48
N VAL A 88 -7.23 -57.95 -24.33
CA VAL A 88 -7.20 -56.50 -24.24
C VAL A 88 -6.21 -56.17 -23.12
N THR A 89 -5.05 -55.61 -23.44
CA THR A 89 -4.09 -55.18 -22.42
C THR A 89 -4.66 -53.90 -21.81
N GLY A 90 -5.56 -54.07 -20.86
CA GLY A 90 -6.21 -53.01 -20.13
C GLY A 90 -5.29 -52.49 -19.03
N LYS A 91 -4.89 -51.22 -19.08
CA LYS A 91 -4.15 -50.60 -17.97
C LYS A 91 -5.05 -49.62 -17.26
N GLU A 92 -5.22 -49.83 -15.97
CA GLU A 92 -5.88 -48.85 -15.09
C GLU A 92 -4.89 -47.75 -14.74
N PHE A 93 -5.36 -46.52 -14.84
CA PHE A 93 -4.65 -45.36 -14.31
C PHE A 93 -5.64 -44.44 -13.61
N HIS A 94 -5.14 -43.69 -12.63
CA HIS A 94 -5.93 -42.78 -11.83
C HIS A 94 -5.49 -41.35 -12.15
N VAL A 95 -6.45 -40.53 -12.57
CA VAL A 95 -6.27 -39.08 -12.68
C VAL A 95 -6.55 -38.47 -11.31
N GLN A 96 -5.50 -37.98 -10.65
CA GLN A 96 -5.62 -37.36 -9.33
C GLN A 96 -6.32 -36.00 -9.45
N ALA A 97 -7.37 -35.81 -8.67
CA ALA A 97 -8.08 -34.53 -8.49
C ALA A 97 -8.50 -34.40 -7.02
N PRO A 98 -8.62 -33.18 -6.47
CA PRO A 98 -9.10 -32.95 -5.10
C PRO A 98 -10.50 -33.53 -4.88
N GLN A 99 -10.76 -34.13 -3.72
CA GLN A 99 -12.06 -34.77 -3.42
C GLN A 99 -12.56 -34.53 -1.99
N TYR A 100 -11.66 -34.56 -0.99
CA TYR A 100 -12.00 -34.37 0.44
C TYR A 100 -11.26 -33.20 1.11
N SER A 101 -10.25 -32.64 0.43
CA SER A 101 -9.54 -31.43 0.86
C SER A 101 -9.01 -30.69 -0.38
N LEU A 102 -8.91 -29.37 -0.30
CA LEU A 102 -8.35 -28.53 -1.35
C LEU A 102 -6.83 -28.38 -1.20
N PRO A 103 -6.08 -28.23 -2.31
CA PRO A 103 -4.65 -27.93 -2.24
C PRO A 103 -4.38 -26.52 -1.69
N GLU A 104 -3.20 -26.32 -1.10
CA GLU A 104 -2.77 -25.00 -0.63
C GLU A 104 -2.67 -24.01 -1.82
N GLY A 105 -3.28 -22.83 -1.69
CA GLY A 105 -3.32 -21.82 -2.75
C GLY A 105 -4.41 -22.00 -3.81
N ALA A 106 -5.30 -23.00 -3.67
CA ALA A 106 -6.43 -23.20 -4.59
C ALA A 106 -7.44 -22.04 -4.60
N ILE A 107 -7.64 -21.42 -3.43
CA ILE A 107 -8.55 -20.29 -3.24
C ILE A 107 -7.76 -19.00 -3.42
N HIS A 108 -8.19 -18.17 -4.36
CA HIS A 108 -7.66 -16.83 -4.59
C HIS A 108 -8.30 -15.82 -3.62
N SER A 109 -9.63 -15.81 -3.54
CA SER A 109 -10.37 -14.94 -2.63
C SER A 109 -11.75 -15.50 -2.26
N ILE A 110 -12.30 -15.01 -1.14
CA ILE A 110 -13.65 -15.31 -0.69
C ILE A 110 -14.39 -14.01 -0.39
N TYR A 111 -15.70 -14.02 -0.61
CA TYR A 111 -16.55 -12.90 -0.22
C TYR A 111 -17.91 -13.43 0.27
N PRO A 112 -18.45 -12.90 1.39
CA PRO A 112 -17.81 -11.95 2.30
C PRO A 112 -16.55 -12.52 2.99
N PRO A 113 -15.55 -11.68 3.32
CA PRO A 113 -14.42 -12.11 4.12
C PRO A 113 -14.84 -12.68 5.48
N SER A 114 -14.01 -13.57 6.05
CA SER A 114 -14.32 -14.15 7.36
C SER A 114 -14.38 -13.08 8.45
N GLY A 115 -15.52 -12.99 9.15
CA GLY A 115 -15.76 -12.04 10.24
C GLY A 115 -16.17 -10.63 9.80
N SER A 116 -16.39 -10.38 8.51
CA SER A 116 -16.92 -9.10 8.04
C SER A 116 -18.42 -8.98 8.28
N GLN A 117 -18.92 -7.73 8.37
CA GLN A 117 -20.34 -7.41 8.34
C GLN A 117 -20.73 -6.94 6.94
N VAL A 118 -21.78 -7.52 6.35
CA VAL A 118 -22.25 -7.17 5.01
C VAL A 118 -23.76 -7.10 4.92
N HIS A 119 -24.32 -6.52 3.86
CA HIS A 119 -25.77 -6.45 3.65
C HIS A 119 -26.39 -7.84 3.40
N ALA A 120 -27.66 -8.01 3.74
CA ALA A 120 -28.36 -9.30 3.72
C ALA A 120 -28.67 -9.82 2.30
N ASN A 121 -28.60 -8.97 1.27
CA ASN A 121 -28.83 -9.32 -0.14
C ASN A 121 -27.65 -10.01 -0.84
N ILE A 122 -26.50 -10.10 -0.17
CA ILE A 122 -25.26 -10.66 -0.75
C ILE A 122 -25.30 -12.19 -0.80
N LEU A 123 -24.96 -12.72 -1.98
CA LEU A 123 -24.70 -14.14 -2.21
C LEU A 123 -23.21 -14.42 -2.00
N PRO A 124 -22.85 -15.26 -1.00
CA PRO A 124 -21.46 -15.65 -0.80
C PRO A 124 -20.89 -16.34 -2.03
N HIS A 125 -19.59 -16.14 -2.28
CA HIS A 125 -18.88 -16.75 -3.40
C HIS A 125 -17.39 -16.95 -3.12
N ILE A 126 -16.79 -17.84 -3.91
CA ILE A 126 -15.36 -18.19 -3.87
C ILE A 126 -14.77 -18.01 -5.27
N LEU A 127 -13.57 -17.43 -5.34
CA LEU A 127 -12.72 -17.39 -6.52
C LEU A 127 -11.58 -18.40 -6.36
N PHE A 128 -11.41 -19.25 -7.35
CA PHE A 128 -10.35 -20.24 -7.45
C PHE A 128 -9.26 -19.76 -8.40
N THR A 129 -8.00 -19.97 -8.01
CA THR A 129 -6.81 -19.69 -8.83
C THR A 129 -6.78 -20.58 -10.08
N ASP A 130 -7.29 -21.81 -9.96
CA ASP A 130 -7.44 -22.73 -11.09
C ASP A 130 -8.87 -22.64 -11.67
N PRO A 131 -9.03 -22.21 -12.94
CA PRO A 131 -10.34 -22.11 -13.58
C PRO A 131 -11.01 -23.46 -13.87
N TYR A 132 -10.26 -24.57 -13.88
CA TYR A 132 -10.79 -25.90 -14.15
C TYR A 132 -11.36 -26.60 -12.90
N LEU A 133 -10.93 -26.19 -11.70
CA LEU A 133 -11.23 -26.85 -10.42
C LEU A 133 -12.72 -27.21 -10.22
N PRO A 134 -13.71 -26.31 -10.50
CA PRO A 134 -15.13 -26.66 -10.30
C PRO A 134 -15.64 -27.79 -11.19
N TRP A 135 -14.96 -28.10 -12.29
CA TRP A 135 -15.33 -29.15 -13.26
C TRP A 135 -14.27 -30.25 -13.41
N GLU A 136 -13.30 -30.32 -12.49
CA GLU A 136 -12.30 -31.40 -12.48
C GLU A 136 -12.94 -32.77 -12.27
N ARG A 137 -14.06 -32.84 -11.55
CA ARG A 137 -14.81 -34.08 -11.30
C ARG A 137 -16.22 -33.99 -11.85
N LEU A 138 -16.81 -35.16 -12.07
CA LEU A 138 -18.16 -35.32 -12.61
C LEU A 138 -19.17 -35.46 -11.47
N ALA A 139 -20.11 -34.50 -11.33
CA ALA A 139 -21.29 -34.69 -10.49
C ALA A 139 -22.43 -35.39 -11.25
N VAL A 140 -22.80 -34.86 -12.41
CA VAL A 140 -23.83 -35.41 -13.31
C VAL A 140 -23.41 -35.14 -14.75
N ASP A 141 -23.57 -36.13 -15.62
CA ASP A 141 -23.43 -35.94 -17.06
C ASP A 141 -24.73 -35.37 -17.65
N SER A 142 -24.75 -34.07 -17.92
CA SER A 142 -25.94 -33.36 -18.43
C SER A 142 -26.15 -33.53 -19.93
N GLY A 143 -25.16 -34.04 -20.68
CA GLY A 143 -25.21 -34.16 -22.14
C GLY A 143 -25.37 -32.82 -22.89
N ASN A 144 -25.20 -31.69 -22.20
CA ASN A 144 -25.32 -30.34 -22.78
C ASN A 144 -23.93 -29.72 -22.94
N ASP A 145 -23.50 -29.52 -24.18
CA ASP A 145 -22.19 -28.93 -24.49
C ASP A 145 -22.05 -27.47 -24.01
N ARG A 146 -23.14 -26.78 -23.67
CA ARG A 146 -23.11 -25.36 -23.26
C ARG A 146 -23.06 -25.14 -21.75
N MET A 147 -23.46 -26.13 -20.94
CA MET A 147 -23.54 -25.99 -19.49
C MET A 147 -23.22 -27.30 -18.80
N ARG A 148 -22.37 -27.24 -17.77
CA ARG A 148 -21.94 -28.41 -17.02
C ARG A 148 -22.08 -28.18 -15.53
N THR A 149 -22.70 -29.13 -14.84
CA THR A 149 -22.84 -29.10 -13.38
C THR A 149 -21.47 -29.24 -12.73
N PRO A 150 -21.04 -28.29 -11.88
CA PRO A 150 -19.81 -28.42 -11.12
C PRO A 150 -19.95 -29.55 -10.08
N TRP A 151 -18.83 -30.11 -9.63
CA TRP A 151 -18.83 -31.05 -8.50
C TRP A 151 -18.85 -30.35 -7.14
N LEU A 152 -18.74 -29.02 -7.15
CA LEU A 152 -18.72 -28.15 -5.98
C LEU A 152 -19.99 -27.31 -5.91
N ALA A 153 -20.51 -27.13 -4.70
CA ALA A 153 -21.55 -26.15 -4.41
C ALA A 153 -21.22 -25.36 -3.16
N LEU A 154 -21.62 -24.09 -3.15
CA LEU A 154 -21.54 -23.25 -1.97
C LEU A 154 -22.91 -23.16 -1.30
N LEU A 155 -22.97 -23.48 -0.01
CA LEU A 155 -24.20 -23.48 0.77
C LEU A 155 -24.04 -22.61 2.01
N VAL A 156 -25.09 -21.84 2.32
CA VAL A 156 -25.18 -20.96 3.49
C VAL A 156 -26.15 -21.55 4.49
N PHE A 157 -25.75 -21.57 5.76
CA PHE A 157 -26.50 -22.11 6.88
C PHE A 157 -26.60 -21.09 8.03
N SER A 158 -27.68 -21.19 8.80
CA SER A 158 -27.75 -20.55 10.12
C SER A 158 -27.13 -21.47 11.19
N GLN A 159 -26.85 -20.92 12.36
CA GLN A 159 -26.28 -21.69 13.47
C GLN A 159 -27.18 -22.87 13.87
N GLU A 160 -28.49 -22.67 13.93
CA GLU A 160 -29.48 -23.68 14.36
C GLU A 160 -29.60 -24.86 13.38
N GLU A 161 -29.24 -24.65 12.11
CA GLU A 161 -29.33 -25.67 11.06
C GLU A 161 -28.20 -26.71 11.12
N LEU A 162 -27.04 -26.34 11.69
CA LEU A 162 -25.85 -27.20 11.79
C LEU A 162 -25.46 -27.58 13.22
N GLN A 163 -25.92 -26.83 14.23
CA GLN A 163 -25.56 -27.07 15.62
C GLN A 163 -26.16 -28.39 16.11
N LEU A 164 -25.29 -29.29 16.59
CA LEU A 164 -25.71 -30.53 17.25
C LEU A 164 -25.77 -30.29 18.76
N GLY A 165 -26.87 -30.72 19.39
CA GLY A 165 -26.99 -30.68 20.85
C GLY A 165 -25.92 -31.56 21.52
N SER A 166 -25.48 -31.18 22.73
CA SER A 166 -24.46 -31.91 23.51
C SER A 166 -24.77 -33.41 23.65
N ASP A 167 -26.04 -33.76 23.76
CA ASP A 167 -26.51 -35.14 23.94
C ASP A 167 -26.29 -36.01 22.69
N LYS A 168 -26.26 -35.40 21.50
CA LYS A 168 -26.02 -36.06 20.21
C LYS A 168 -24.53 -36.19 19.88
N LEU A 169 -23.67 -35.39 20.50
CA LEU A 169 -22.20 -35.47 20.35
C LEU A 169 -21.64 -36.56 21.26
N ASP A 170 -21.79 -36.41 22.58
CA ASP A 170 -21.14 -37.25 23.59
C ASP A 170 -22.13 -37.92 24.58
N GLY A 171 -23.45 -37.70 24.44
CA GLY A 171 -24.46 -38.22 25.36
C GLY A 171 -24.98 -39.64 25.03
N ASP A 172 -25.97 -40.08 25.80
CA ASP A 172 -26.60 -41.40 25.64
C ASP A 172 -27.32 -41.58 24.28
N THR A 173 -27.58 -40.48 23.56
CA THR A 173 -28.16 -40.50 22.21
C THR A 173 -27.13 -40.14 21.12
N SER A 174 -25.84 -40.24 21.43
CA SER A 174 -24.75 -39.90 20.51
C SER A 174 -24.86 -40.66 19.19
N ILE A 175 -24.74 -39.93 18.07
CA ILE A 175 -24.75 -40.50 16.72
C ILE A 175 -23.42 -41.19 16.36
N PHE A 176 -22.36 -40.95 17.15
CA PHE A 176 -20.99 -41.41 16.88
C PHE A 176 -20.61 -42.72 17.56
N LYS A 177 -21.53 -43.38 18.28
CA LYS A 177 -21.23 -44.59 19.09
C LYS A 177 -20.53 -45.72 18.33
N ASN A 178 -20.82 -45.86 17.04
CA ASN A 178 -20.28 -46.93 16.20
C ASN A 178 -18.97 -46.52 15.48
N THR A 179 -18.53 -45.27 15.63
CA THR A 179 -17.27 -44.76 15.05
C THR A 179 -16.09 -44.97 16.01
N ASN A 180 -14.85 -44.90 15.52
CA ASN A 180 -13.69 -45.03 16.40
C ASN A 180 -13.42 -43.74 17.19
N LEU A 181 -13.97 -42.60 16.76
CA LEU A 181 -13.93 -41.33 17.49
C LEU A 181 -14.43 -41.49 18.94
N ALA A 182 -15.57 -42.17 19.12
CA ALA A 182 -16.16 -42.44 20.43
C ALA A 182 -15.31 -43.40 21.30
N LYS A 183 -14.44 -44.23 20.70
CA LYS A 183 -13.60 -45.21 21.42
C LYS A 183 -12.32 -44.59 21.99
N THR A 184 -11.90 -43.43 21.47
CA THR A 184 -10.68 -42.73 21.89
C THR A 184 -10.80 -42.01 23.23
N GLY A 185 -12.00 -41.90 23.81
CA GLY A 185 -12.25 -41.21 25.08
C GLY A 185 -12.15 -39.68 25.04
N ALA A 186 -11.90 -39.10 23.87
CA ALA A 186 -11.91 -37.66 23.63
C ALA A 186 -13.35 -37.17 23.39
N LYS A 187 -13.71 -36.03 24.01
CA LYS A 187 -15.01 -35.37 23.78
C LYS A 187 -15.10 -34.89 22.33
N ILE A 188 -16.17 -35.26 21.63
CA ILE A 188 -16.41 -34.86 20.25
C ILE A 188 -16.93 -33.43 20.25
N GLN A 189 -16.13 -32.50 19.72
CA GLN A 189 -16.50 -31.10 19.60
C GLN A 189 -16.63 -30.70 18.14
N GLN A 190 -17.63 -29.88 17.85
CA GLN A 190 -17.76 -29.24 16.55
C GLN A 190 -16.77 -28.07 16.45
N SER A 191 -16.23 -27.84 15.25
CA SER A 191 -15.43 -26.65 14.93
C SER A 191 -16.26 -25.35 15.00
N PRO A 192 -15.64 -24.15 14.91
CA PRO A 192 -16.37 -22.88 14.87
C PRO A 192 -17.39 -22.75 13.72
N THR A 193 -17.23 -23.54 12.65
CA THR A 193 -18.17 -23.65 11.52
C THR A 193 -19.07 -24.89 11.61
N PHE A 194 -19.16 -25.52 12.78
CA PHE A 194 -19.97 -26.71 13.05
C PHE A 194 -19.60 -28.00 12.29
N ALA A 195 -18.47 -28.04 11.58
CA ALA A 195 -17.94 -29.26 10.96
C ALA A 195 -17.17 -30.14 11.97
N ILE A 196 -17.13 -31.46 11.71
CA ILE A 196 -16.39 -32.46 12.50
C ILE A 196 -15.40 -33.19 11.59
N LYS A 197 -14.14 -33.29 12.01
CA LYS A 197 -13.10 -34.02 11.26
C LYS A 197 -13.27 -35.53 11.45
N ILE A 198 -13.57 -36.27 10.39
CA ILE A 198 -13.82 -37.72 10.44
C ILE A 198 -13.14 -38.43 9.25
N PRO A 199 -12.52 -39.61 9.44
CA PRO A 199 -12.07 -40.45 8.33
C PRO A 199 -13.23 -40.89 7.44
N VAL A 200 -13.05 -40.84 6.11
CA VAL A 200 -14.12 -41.18 5.14
C VAL A 200 -14.66 -42.60 5.36
N SER A 201 -13.81 -43.56 5.72
CA SER A 201 -14.21 -44.94 6.04
C SER A 201 -15.20 -45.04 7.21
N GLU A 202 -15.27 -44.04 8.09
CA GLU A 202 -16.13 -44.04 9.27
C GLU A 202 -17.47 -43.34 9.06
N LEU A 203 -17.64 -42.56 7.98
CA LEU A 203 -18.86 -41.79 7.71
C LEU A 203 -20.09 -42.69 7.58
N SER A 204 -19.95 -43.84 6.92
CA SER A 204 -21.04 -44.83 6.80
C SER A 204 -21.40 -45.50 8.12
N ASN A 205 -20.55 -45.41 9.15
CA ASN A 205 -20.80 -46.00 10.46
C ASN A 205 -21.51 -45.03 11.42
N VAL A 206 -21.72 -43.77 11.05
CA VAL A 206 -22.43 -42.81 11.89
C VAL A 206 -23.92 -43.18 11.94
N SER A 207 -24.42 -43.45 13.15
CA SER A 207 -25.82 -43.83 13.35
C SER A 207 -26.78 -42.66 13.05
N LYS A 208 -28.00 -43.00 12.63
CA LYS A 208 -29.06 -42.05 12.25
C LYS A 208 -28.70 -41.04 11.15
N SER A 209 -27.70 -41.38 10.33
CA SER A 209 -27.18 -40.49 9.30
C SER A 209 -27.01 -41.23 7.98
N LEU A 210 -27.27 -40.54 6.87
CA LEU A 210 -27.02 -41.04 5.52
C LEU A 210 -25.83 -40.29 4.90
N TYR A 211 -24.83 -41.01 4.40
CA TYR A 211 -23.72 -40.45 3.64
C TYR A 211 -23.84 -40.88 2.17
N PRO A 212 -24.02 -39.94 1.22
CA PRO A 212 -23.94 -40.23 -0.21
C PRO A 212 -22.50 -40.62 -0.55
N LYS A 213 -22.28 -41.90 -0.85
CA LYS A 213 -20.94 -42.45 -1.05
C LYS A 213 -20.50 -42.32 -2.52
N PRO A 214 -19.41 -41.58 -2.84
CA PRO A 214 -18.86 -41.51 -4.19
C PRO A 214 -18.06 -42.76 -4.58
N ASP A 215 -17.85 -42.97 -5.89
CA ASP A 215 -17.21 -44.18 -6.48
C ASP A 215 -15.68 -44.28 -6.27
N VAL A 216 -15.05 -43.28 -5.65
CA VAL A 216 -13.59 -43.21 -5.43
C VAL A 216 -13.32 -43.14 -3.94
N ASP A 217 -13.02 -44.28 -3.32
CA ASP A 217 -12.59 -44.36 -1.92
C ASP A 217 -11.07 -44.56 -1.84
N ASP A 218 -10.38 -43.54 -1.34
CA ASP A 218 -9.14 -43.74 -0.59
C ASP A 218 -9.53 -43.84 0.89
N SER A 219 -9.54 -45.05 1.44
CA SER A 219 -10.20 -45.35 2.74
C SER A 219 -9.60 -44.60 3.94
N THR A 220 -8.42 -43.99 3.79
CA THR A 220 -7.69 -43.31 4.86
C THR A 220 -7.81 -41.78 4.85
N ALA A 221 -8.49 -41.20 3.85
CA ALA A 221 -8.63 -39.74 3.77
C ALA A 221 -9.46 -39.19 4.94
N LEU A 222 -9.07 -38.02 5.46
CA LEU A 222 -9.84 -37.24 6.43
C LEU A 222 -10.70 -36.22 5.68
N THR A 223 -11.94 -36.03 6.12
CA THR A 223 -12.84 -34.98 5.61
C THR A 223 -13.45 -34.22 6.77
N ASP A 224 -13.73 -32.93 6.53
CA ASP A 224 -14.58 -32.15 7.42
C ASP A 224 -16.04 -32.45 7.05
N ALA A 225 -16.79 -33.04 7.98
CA ALA A 225 -18.16 -33.50 7.75
C ALA A 225 -19.17 -32.57 8.45
N ILE A 226 -20.22 -32.16 7.72
CA ILE A 226 -21.37 -31.41 8.27
C ILE A 226 -22.62 -32.30 8.29
N PHE A 227 -23.49 -32.07 9.28
CA PHE A 227 -24.69 -32.88 9.53
C PHE A 227 -25.94 -32.05 9.25
N VAL A 228 -26.48 -32.18 8.03
CA VAL A 228 -27.63 -31.40 7.58
C VAL A 228 -28.92 -32.14 7.90
N ASN A 229 -29.94 -31.44 8.42
CA ASN A 229 -31.25 -32.06 8.68
C ASN A 229 -31.87 -32.61 7.38
N LYS A 230 -32.50 -33.79 7.43
CA LYS A 230 -33.16 -34.38 6.26
C LYS A 230 -34.20 -33.47 5.57
N ARG A 231 -34.89 -32.61 6.34
CA ARG A 231 -35.85 -31.63 5.78
C ARG A 231 -35.14 -30.61 4.90
N LEU A 232 -34.04 -30.05 5.40
CA LEU A 232 -33.23 -29.07 4.69
C LEU A 232 -32.54 -29.69 3.47
N PHE A 233 -31.96 -30.89 3.60
CA PHE A 233 -31.36 -31.60 2.46
C PHE A 233 -32.37 -31.91 1.36
N ASN A 234 -33.59 -32.33 1.71
CA ASN A 234 -34.66 -32.53 0.74
C ASN A 234 -35.00 -31.24 0.00
N LEU A 235 -35.08 -30.11 0.70
CA LEU A 235 -35.36 -28.81 0.10
C LEU A 235 -34.24 -28.34 -0.84
N LEU A 236 -32.97 -28.58 -0.50
CA LEU A 236 -31.80 -28.28 -1.36
C LEU A 236 -31.69 -29.18 -2.61
N SER A 237 -32.31 -30.35 -2.59
CA SER A 237 -32.29 -31.35 -3.68
C SER A 237 -33.61 -31.49 -4.45
N THR A 238 -34.63 -30.70 -4.08
CA THR A 238 -35.94 -30.65 -4.74
C THR A 238 -35.88 -29.81 -6.00
N ASP A 239 -36.42 -30.31 -7.11
CA ASP A 239 -36.63 -29.54 -8.31
C ASP A 239 -37.92 -28.71 -8.22
N PHE A 240 -37.82 -27.42 -8.50
CA PHE A 240 -38.95 -26.48 -8.43
C PHE A 240 -39.34 -26.05 -9.84
N ASP A 241 -40.64 -25.91 -10.10
CA ASP A 241 -41.12 -25.34 -11.34
C ASP A 241 -40.97 -23.81 -11.37
N ILE A 242 -41.33 -23.20 -12.51
CA ILE A 242 -41.30 -21.74 -12.71
C ILE A 242 -42.18 -20.98 -11.70
N SER A 243 -43.21 -21.63 -11.14
CA SER A 243 -44.11 -21.05 -10.15
C SER A 243 -43.65 -21.27 -8.70
N GLY A 244 -42.48 -21.91 -8.51
CA GLY A 244 -41.92 -22.19 -7.20
C GLY A 244 -42.53 -23.40 -6.49
N GLN A 245 -43.29 -24.24 -7.20
CA GLN A 245 -43.87 -25.46 -6.65
C GLN A 245 -42.93 -26.66 -6.85
N PRO A 246 -42.82 -27.57 -5.86
CA PRO A 246 -41.96 -28.74 -5.96
C PRO A 246 -42.53 -29.75 -6.96
N GLN A 247 -41.66 -30.37 -7.77
CA GLN A 247 -42.07 -31.40 -8.73
C GLN A 247 -42.65 -32.65 -8.02
N PRO A 248 -43.90 -33.05 -8.29
CA PRO A 248 -44.63 -34.04 -7.49
C PRO A 248 -44.13 -35.49 -7.62
N ASN A 249 -43.41 -35.84 -8.70
CA ASN A 249 -42.98 -37.21 -9.02
C ASN A 249 -41.45 -37.42 -8.97
N GLN A 250 -40.71 -36.52 -8.30
CA GLN A 250 -39.25 -36.63 -8.23
C GLN A 250 -38.81 -37.66 -7.18
N THR A 251 -38.18 -38.75 -7.62
CA THR A 251 -37.66 -39.82 -6.73
C THR A 251 -36.21 -39.61 -6.31
N LEU A 252 -35.34 -39.21 -7.24
CA LEU A 252 -33.90 -38.98 -6.99
C LEU A 252 -33.61 -37.51 -6.67
N ALA A 253 -32.56 -37.25 -5.88
CA ALA A 253 -32.08 -35.89 -5.64
C ALA A 253 -31.52 -35.25 -6.93
N ASN A 254 -31.87 -33.97 -7.16
CA ASN A 254 -31.51 -33.24 -8.37
C ASN A 254 -30.45 -32.17 -8.06
N VAL A 255 -29.35 -32.18 -8.80
CA VAL A 255 -28.24 -31.20 -8.72
C VAL A 255 -28.11 -30.32 -9.96
N SER A 256 -29.02 -30.43 -10.94
CA SER A 256 -28.97 -29.66 -12.19
C SER A 256 -28.93 -28.15 -11.95
N ARG A 257 -29.58 -27.65 -10.89
CA ARG A 257 -29.60 -26.21 -10.55
C ARG A 257 -28.20 -25.61 -10.37
N TYR A 258 -27.24 -26.38 -9.87
CA TYR A 258 -25.90 -25.89 -9.58
C TYR A 258 -25.10 -25.59 -10.85
N GLN A 259 -25.58 -26.03 -12.03
CA GLN A 259 -25.00 -25.68 -13.33
C GLN A 259 -25.05 -24.18 -13.64
N TYR A 260 -25.93 -23.41 -13.00
CA TYR A 260 -26.03 -21.94 -13.17
C TYR A 260 -25.16 -21.16 -12.17
N LEU A 261 -24.59 -21.83 -11.16
CA LEU A 261 -23.95 -21.21 -10.00
C LEU A 261 -22.42 -21.24 -10.05
N ALA A 262 -21.86 -21.66 -11.19
CA ALA A 262 -20.43 -21.69 -11.45
C ALA A 262 -20.11 -21.21 -12.86
N HIS A 263 -19.07 -20.41 -13.00
CA HIS A 263 -18.57 -19.89 -14.28
C HIS A 263 -17.09 -19.51 -14.15
N VAL A 264 -16.43 -19.16 -15.26
CA VAL A 264 -15.04 -18.69 -15.27
C VAL A 264 -15.02 -17.20 -15.58
N ARG A 265 -14.26 -16.45 -14.79
CA ARG A 265 -14.05 -15.01 -14.92
C ARG A 265 -12.66 -14.74 -15.49
N HIS A 266 -12.59 -14.04 -16.61
CA HIS A 266 -11.34 -13.54 -17.21
C HIS A 266 -11.36 -12.02 -17.15
N SER A 267 -10.46 -11.43 -16.36
CA SER A 267 -10.37 -9.98 -16.19
C SER A 267 -8.97 -9.46 -16.49
N ARG A 268 -8.89 -8.22 -16.98
CA ARG A 268 -7.64 -7.48 -17.15
C ARG A 268 -7.74 -6.12 -16.46
N ALA A 269 -7.00 -5.95 -15.36
CA ALA A 269 -7.07 -4.78 -14.47
C ALA A 269 -5.73 -3.99 -14.43
N GLU A 270 -5.06 -3.87 -15.57
CA GLU A 270 -3.80 -3.14 -15.68
C GLU A 270 -4.00 -1.65 -15.34
N GLY A 271 -3.23 -1.12 -14.38
CA GLY A 271 -3.35 0.29 -13.92
C GLY A 271 -4.47 0.57 -12.91
N LEU A 272 -5.27 -0.44 -12.53
CA LEU A 272 -6.35 -0.31 -11.52
C LEU A 272 -5.97 -0.85 -10.11
N GLU A 273 -4.74 -1.33 -9.89
CA GLU A 273 -4.41 -2.04 -8.64
C GLU A 273 -3.04 -1.70 -8.02
N ALA A 274 -3.06 -1.53 -6.70
CA ALA A 274 -1.89 -1.64 -5.81
C ALA A 274 -1.40 -3.11 -5.68
N THR A 275 -2.25 -4.09 -6.03
CA THR A 275 -2.08 -5.55 -5.83
C THR A 275 -1.53 -6.32 -7.02
N GLY A 276 -0.87 -5.70 -8.00
CA GLY A 276 0.22 -6.36 -8.73
C GLY A 276 -0.08 -7.48 -9.75
N GLU A 277 -1.31 -7.95 -9.96
CA GLU A 277 -1.64 -8.89 -11.04
C GLU A 277 -2.49 -8.21 -12.13
N ALA A 278 -1.88 -7.92 -13.28
CA ALA A 278 -2.50 -7.12 -14.35
C ALA A 278 -3.58 -7.88 -15.15
N GLN A 279 -3.61 -9.22 -15.10
CA GLN A 279 -4.57 -10.08 -15.80
C GLN A 279 -4.75 -11.41 -15.07
N GLY A 280 -6.00 -11.86 -14.88
CA GLY A 280 -6.30 -13.10 -14.16
C GLY A 280 -7.45 -13.91 -14.78
N LEU A 281 -7.37 -15.23 -14.67
CA LEU A 281 -8.38 -16.21 -15.07
C LEU A 281 -8.78 -17.01 -13.82
N PHE A 282 -10.04 -16.91 -13.40
CA PHE A 282 -10.49 -17.45 -12.12
C PHE A 282 -11.76 -18.31 -12.28
N GLY A 283 -11.82 -19.44 -11.57
CA GLY A 283 -13.05 -20.21 -11.42
C GLY A 283 -13.93 -19.61 -10.33
N VAL A 284 -15.21 -19.35 -10.60
CA VAL A 284 -16.13 -18.71 -9.65
C VAL A 284 -17.24 -19.69 -9.29
N VAL A 285 -17.51 -19.85 -7.99
CA VAL A 285 -18.67 -20.59 -7.47
C VAL A 285 -19.38 -19.74 -6.42
N PHE A 286 -20.69 -19.54 -6.57
CA PHE A 286 -21.49 -18.72 -5.66
C PHE A 286 -22.72 -19.48 -5.13
N SER A 287 -23.23 -19.05 -3.98
CA SER A 287 -24.42 -19.63 -3.36
C SER A 287 -25.70 -19.17 -4.06
N HIS A 288 -26.73 -20.01 -4.03
CA HIS A 288 -28.10 -19.60 -4.38
C HIS A 288 -28.95 -19.25 -3.15
N ARG A 289 -28.42 -19.49 -1.95
CA ARG A 289 -29.09 -19.33 -0.66
C ARG A 289 -28.48 -18.18 0.14
N LEU A 290 -29.34 -17.39 0.79
CA LEU A 290 -28.97 -16.27 1.65
C LEU A 290 -28.88 -16.67 3.13
N ALA A 291 -28.22 -15.79 3.90
CA ALA A 291 -28.25 -15.80 5.35
C ALA A 291 -29.68 -15.63 5.89
N HIS A 292 -29.88 -15.91 7.18
CA HIS A 292 -31.18 -15.68 7.80
C HIS A 292 -31.52 -14.19 7.81
N LEU A 293 -32.65 -13.83 7.20
CA LEU A 293 -33.11 -12.44 7.08
C LEU A 293 -33.83 -12.03 8.37
N ASP A 294 -33.28 -11.05 9.08
CA ASP A 294 -33.88 -10.39 10.24
C ASP A 294 -33.79 -8.87 10.04
N ASP A 295 -34.92 -8.17 10.19
CA ASP A 295 -35.02 -6.73 9.94
C ASP A 295 -34.45 -5.89 11.10
N MET A 296 -34.24 -6.49 12.28
CA MET A 296 -33.89 -5.75 13.51
C MET A 296 -32.55 -6.18 14.13
N LYS A 297 -32.09 -7.42 13.89
CA LYS A 297 -30.85 -7.94 14.49
C LYS A 297 -29.88 -8.45 13.43
N PRO A 298 -28.57 -8.25 13.62
CA PRO A 298 -27.59 -8.90 12.78
C PRO A 298 -27.65 -10.41 12.98
N SER A 299 -27.49 -11.16 11.89
CA SER A 299 -27.53 -12.62 11.89
C SER A 299 -26.18 -13.19 11.46
N ARG A 300 -25.80 -14.33 12.03
CA ARG A 300 -24.54 -15.00 11.70
C ARG A 300 -24.77 -16.05 10.63
N ALA A 301 -24.04 -15.94 9.53
CA ALA A 301 -24.07 -16.87 8.41
C ALA A 301 -22.83 -17.77 8.40
N ILE A 302 -23.05 -19.04 8.07
CA ILE A 302 -22.00 -20.07 8.03
C ILE A 302 -21.99 -20.65 6.63
N VAL A 303 -20.85 -20.54 5.95
CA VAL A 303 -20.72 -20.94 4.55
C VAL A 303 -19.86 -22.19 4.46
N HIS A 304 -20.34 -23.18 3.71
CA HIS A 304 -19.59 -24.40 3.41
C HIS A 304 -19.53 -24.63 1.90
N LEU A 305 -18.33 -24.87 1.40
CA LEU A 305 -18.10 -25.46 0.09
C LEU A 305 -18.25 -26.98 0.23
N VAL A 306 -19.27 -27.54 -0.40
CA VAL A 306 -19.64 -28.96 -0.31
C VAL A 306 -19.41 -29.70 -1.62
N SER A 307 -19.10 -30.99 -1.53
CA SER A 307 -19.10 -31.88 -2.70
C SER A 307 -20.51 -32.33 -3.07
N LEU A 308 -20.85 -32.22 -4.35
CA LEU A 308 -22.11 -32.69 -4.95
C LEU A 308 -22.04 -34.14 -5.46
N GLU A 309 -20.90 -34.81 -5.33
CA GLU A 309 -20.73 -36.18 -5.79
C GLU A 309 -21.73 -37.13 -5.10
N ALA A 310 -22.28 -38.06 -5.86
CA ALA A 310 -23.25 -39.07 -5.41
C ALA A 310 -24.59 -38.56 -4.85
N TRP A 311 -24.87 -37.25 -4.89
CA TRP A 311 -26.19 -36.73 -4.49
C TRP A 311 -27.31 -37.30 -5.36
N ASN A 312 -27.08 -37.42 -6.67
CA ASN A 312 -28.00 -38.00 -7.65
C ASN A 312 -28.38 -39.47 -7.38
N HIS A 313 -27.61 -40.19 -6.55
CA HIS A 313 -27.89 -41.57 -6.16
C HIS A 313 -28.77 -41.67 -4.90
N VAL A 314 -29.07 -40.56 -4.25
CA VAL A 314 -29.91 -40.53 -3.05
C VAL A 314 -31.39 -40.57 -3.44
N ASP A 315 -32.10 -41.60 -2.97
CA ASP A 315 -33.55 -41.70 -3.10
C ASP A 315 -34.25 -40.89 -2.00
N ARG A 316 -34.92 -39.81 -2.40
CA ARG A 316 -35.59 -38.87 -1.50
C ARG A 316 -36.85 -39.42 -0.87
N THR A 317 -37.53 -40.34 -1.54
CA THR A 317 -38.77 -40.94 -1.03
C THR A 317 -38.48 -41.81 0.19
N THR A 318 -37.41 -42.60 0.10
CA THR A 318 -36.91 -43.41 1.21
C THR A 318 -36.39 -42.54 2.36
N LEU A 319 -35.61 -41.50 2.07
CA LEU A 319 -35.07 -40.58 3.08
C LEU A 319 -36.15 -39.85 3.88
N SER A 320 -37.25 -39.48 3.22
CA SER A 320 -38.36 -38.76 3.86
C SER A 320 -39.21 -39.67 4.75
N GLN A 321 -39.34 -40.94 4.39
CA GLN A 321 -40.15 -41.93 5.11
C GLN A 321 -39.37 -42.68 6.19
N ASP A 322 -38.05 -42.72 6.12
CA ASP A 322 -37.21 -43.44 7.07
C ASP A 322 -37.20 -42.74 8.45
N PRO A 323 -37.73 -43.38 9.52
CA PRO A 323 -37.68 -42.85 10.87
C PRO A 323 -36.29 -43.00 11.51
N ASN A 324 -35.40 -43.83 10.94
CA ASN A 324 -34.08 -44.07 11.50
C ASN A 324 -33.04 -43.03 11.07
N THR A 325 -33.30 -42.24 10.03
CA THR A 325 -32.37 -41.23 9.52
C THR A 325 -32.85 -39.82 9.89
N ASP A 326 -32.04 -39.08 10.63
CA ASP A 326 -32.31 -37.69 11.03
C ASP A 326 -31.46 -36.69 10.20
N PHE A 327 -30.23 -37.09 9.86
CA PHE A 327 -29.23 -36.24 9.23
C PHE A 327 -28.68 -36.82 7.91
N VAL A 328 -28.26 -35.94 7.03
CA VAL A 328 -27.48 -36.26 5.83
C VAL A 328 -26.08 -35.67 6.01
N ILE A 329 -25.07 -36.50 5.82
CA ILE A 329 -23.67 -36.11 5.97
C ILE A 329 -23.15 -35.58 4.64
N LEU A 330 -22.61 -34.37 4.65
CA LEU A 330 -21.95 -33.77 3.49
C LEU A 330 -20.47 -33.51 3.80
N SER A 331 -19.60 -33.79 2.83
CA SER A 331 -18.18 -33.43 2.90
C SER A 331 -18.01 -31.94 2.58
N SER A 332 -17.50 -31.19 3.56
CA SER A 332 -17.12 -29.79 3.41
C SER A 332 -15.63 -29.68 3.13
N LEU A 333 -15.27 -28.99 2.05
CA LEU A 333 -13.89 -28.80 1.60
C LEU A 333 -13.27 -27.50 2.13
N PHE A 334 -14.12 -26.50 2.36
CA PHE A 334 -13.75 -25.20 2.89
C PHE A 334 -14.96 -24.57 3.59
N SER A 335 -14.73 -23.78 4.64
CA SER A 335 -15.80 -23.12 5.40
C SER A 335 -15.35 -21.84 6.09
N TRP A 336 -16.25 -20.87 6.23
CA TRP A 336 -16.02 -19.62 6.97
C TRP A 336 -17.34 -19.04 7.50
N THR A 337 -17.26 -17.98 8.31
CA THR A 337 -18.45 -17.28 8.84
C THR A 337 -18.39 -15.79 8.58
N TYR A 338 -19.54 -15.17 8.36
CA TYR A 338 -19.70 -13.72 8.26
C TYR A 338 -21.02 -13.30 8.92
N ASP A 339 -21.16 -12.01 9.22
CA ASP A 339 -22.36 -11.46 9.83
C ASP A 339 -23.14 -10.61 8.81
N THR A 340 -24.47 -10.67 8.84
CA THR A 340 -25.32 -9.81 8.02
C THR A 340 -25.84 -8.63 8.82
N LEU A 341 -25.80 -7.45 8.20
CA LEU A 341 -26.47 -6.26 8.68
C LEU A 341 -28.00 -6.43 8.58
N PRO A 342 -28.76 -5.72 9.43
CA PRO A 342 -30.21 -5.65 9.29
C PRO A 342 -30.61 -5.14 7.90
N SER A 343 -31.75 -5.59 7.38
CA SER A 343 -32.26 -5.22 6.05
C SER A 343 -32.41 -3.71 5.84
N ASN A 344 -32.61 -2.93 6.90
CA ASN A 344 -32.75 -1.46 6.84
C ASN A 344 -31.43 -0.68 6.82
N ALA A 345 -30.27 -1.34 6.79
CA ALA A 345 -28.98 -0.68 6.73
C ALA A 345 -28.83 0.11 5.42
N PRO A 346 -28.19 1.30 5.45
CA PRO A 346 -28.04 2.14 4.27
C PRO A 346 -27.27 1.39 3.18
N THR A 347 -27.76 1.48 1.96
CA THR A 347 -27.11 0.84 0.81
C THR A 347 -25.91 1.65 0.32
N VAL A 348 -25.08 1.05 -0.53
CA VAL A 348 -23.94 1.73 -1.15
C VAL A 348 -24.40 2.94 -1.99
N ASP A 349 -25.51 2.79 -2.72
CA ASP A 349 -26.11 3.88 -3.52
C ASP A 349 -26.56 5.04 -2.63
N GLU A 350 -27.29 4.77 -1.56
CA GLU A 350 -27.71 5.80 -0.60
C GLU A 350 -26.51 6.53 0.02
N SER A 351 -25.44 5.79 0.33
CA SER A 351 -24.20 6.36 0.85
C SER A 351 -23.56 7.33 -0.15
N PHE A 352 -23.42 6.94 -1.42
CA PHE A 352 -22.91 7.83 -2.48
C PHE A 352 -23.80 9.06 -2.69
N ARG A 353 -25.13 8.92 -2.61
CA ARG A 353 -26.08 10.05 -2.70
C ARG A 353 -25.92 11.00 -1.52
N ASN A 354 -25.77 10.47 -0.31
CA ASN A 354 -25.55 11.26 0.89
C ASN A 354 -24.26 12.10 0.75
N ILE A 355 -23.16 11.50 0.30
CA ILE A 355 -21.89 12.19 0.06
C ILE A 355 -22.04 13.31 -0.99
N GLY A 356 -22.75 13.04 -2.08
CA GLY A 356 -23.00 14.06 -3.09
C GLY A 356 -23.84 15.23 -2.55
N SER A 357 -24.72 14.98 -1.57
CA SER A 357 -25.52 16.02 -0.91
C SER A 357 -24.72 16.84 0.12
N THR A 358 -23.66 16.26 0.69
CA THR A 358 -22.82 16.90 1.70
C THR A 358 -21.57 17.54 1.11
N LEU A 359 -21.43 17.62 -0.22
CA LEU A 359 -20.28 18.18 -0.92
C LEU A 359 -20.07 19.67 -0.61
N ASP A 360 -18.87 20.04 -0.14
CA ASP A 360 -18.47 21.43 0.11
C ASP A 360 -16.93 21.56 0.04
N VAL A 361 -16.40 22.76 0.28
CA VAL A 361 -14.96 23.03 0.48
C VAL A 361 -14.54 22.86 1.94
N LEU A 362 -13.25 22.66 2.20
CA LEU A 362 -12.69 22.44 3.54
C LEU A 362 -12.71 23.73 4.39
N ARG A 363 -13.84 23.99 5.05
CA ARG A 363 -14.04 25.12 5.96
C ARG A 363 -15.13 24.83 7.00
N VAL A 364 -15.37 25.80 7.87
CA VAL A 364 -16.48 25.77 8.84
C VAL A 364 -17.84 25.70 8.11
N SER A 365 -18.81 25.00 8.69
CA SER A 365 -20.15 24.85 8.12
C SER A 365 -20.85 26.20 7.87
N ASP A 366 -21.66 26.26 6.82
CA ASP A 366 -22.40 27.48 6.44
C ASP A 366 -23.36 27.97 7.52
N GLU A 367 -23.87 27.07 8.38
CA GLU A 367 -24.70 27.44 9.53
C GLU A 367 -23.97 28.37 10.51
N LYS A 368 -22.74 27.99 10.91
CA LYS A 368 -21.90 28.78 11.82
C LYS A 368 -21.41 30.07 11.18
N ILE A 369 -21.13 30.05 9.88
CA ILE A 369 -20.78 31.27 9.12
C ILE A 369 -21.97 32.24 9.10
N GLY A 370 -23.19 31.72 8.89
CA GLY A 370 -24.42 32.50 8.93
C GLY A 370 -24.72 33.07 10.32
N GLU A 371 -24.34 32.39 11.40
CA GLU A 371 -24.42 32.94 12.76
C GLU A 371 -23.46 34.12 12.97
N ALA A 372 -22.24 34.03 12.46
CA ALA A 372 -21.28 35.13 12.52
C ALA A 372 -21.73 36.35 11.67
N ASP A 373 -22.33 36.11 10.50
CA ASP A 373 -22.76 37.16 9.58
C ASP A 373 -24.02 37.92 10.05
N LYS A 374 -24.79 37.36 11.00
CA LYS A 374 -25.95 38.02 11.61
C LYS A 374 -25.59 39.20 12.52
N GLY A 375 -24.31 39.36 12.87
CA GLY A 375 -23.86 40.50 13.67
C GLY A 375 -23.74 41.78 12.84
N ASP A 376 -24.33 42.89 13.31
CA ASP A 376 -24.29 44.20 12.63
C ASP A 376 -22.92 44.90 12.67
N SER A 377 -21.93 44.37 13.40
CA SER A 377 -20.61 44.99 13.53
C SER A 377 -19.72 44.75 12.30
N ILE A 378 -18.81 45.69 12.01
CA ILE A 378 -17.78 45.51 10.97
C ILE A 378 -16.91 44.28 11.27
N VAL A 379 -16.64 44.04 12.56
CA VAL A 379 -15.82 42.91 13.05
C VAL A 379 -16.51 41.58 12.78
N SER A 380 -17.82 41.46 13.00
CA SER A 380 -18.56 40.21 12.77
C SER A 380 -18.60 39.84 11.28
N LYS A 381 -18.79 40.82 10.40
CA LYS A 381 -18.69 40.62 8.95
C LYS A 381 -17.28 40.19 8.53
N ARG A 382 -16.24 40.84 9.08
CA ARG A 382 -14.85 40.48 8.82
C ARG A 382 -14.50 39.07 9.32
N ILE A 383 -15.00 38.67 10.48
CA ILE A 383 -14.84 37.30 10.99
C ILE A 383 -15.54 36.31 10.05
N ALA A 384 -16.76 36.59 9.59
CA ALA A 384 -17.46 35.74 8.64
C ALA A 384 -16.69 35.59 7.31
N GLU A 385 -16.08 36.66 6.79
CA GLU A 385 -15.15 36.60 5.64
C GLU A 385 -13.95 35.69 5.92
N ARG A 386 -13.29 35.86 7.07
CA ARG A 386 -12.15 35.01 7.45
C ARG A 386 -12.53 33.54 7.61
N LEU A 387 -13.70 33.23 8.16
CA LEU A 387 -14.20 31.86 8.23
C LEU A 387 -14.50 31.28 6.84
N ARG A 388 -14.98 32.11 5.89
CA ARG A 388 -15.15 31.70 4.47
C ARG A 388 -13.80 31.39 3.81
N ASP A 389 -12.75 32.14 4.15
CA ASP A 389 -11.36 31.90 3.71
C ASP A 389 -10.67 30.72 4.43
N GLY A 390 -11.37 30.01 5.31
CA GLY A 390 -10.87 28.82 6.00
C GLY A 390 -10.02 29.09 7.24
N PHE A 391 -10.02 30.34 7.74
CA PHE A 391 -9.38 30.64 9.02
C PHE A 391 -10.21 30.09 10.19
N THR A 392 -9.52 29.73 11.27
CA THR A 392 -10.12 29.43 12.56
C THR A 392 -9.40 30.20 13.67
N LEU A 393 -10.05 30.31 14.83
CA LEU A 393 -9.49 30.99 16.00
C LEU A 393 -8.80 29.98 16.89
N THR A 394 -7.53 30.26 17.23
CA THR A 394 -6.76 29.44 18.16
C THR A 394 -6.23 30.26 19.32
N LYS A 395 -6.00 29.57 20.45
CA LYS A 395 -5.30 30.15 21.60
C LYS A 395 -3.81 30.22 21.28
N TRP A 396 -3.25 31.42 21.28
CA TRP A 396 -1.86 31.69 20.93
C TRP A 396 -1.10 32.22 22.15
N ARG A 397 0.13 31.72 22.33
CA ARG A 397 1.09 32.27 23.30
C ARG A 397 2.16 33.06 22.55
N THR A 398 2.31 34.33 22.90
CA THR A 398 3.35 35.19 22.34
C THR A 398 4.73 34.74 22.82
N GLN A 399 5.79 35.25 22.18
CA GLN A 399 7.17 34.98 22.63
C GLN A 399 7.46 35.49 24.05
N THR A 400 6.69 36.48 24.51
CA THR A 400 6.75 37.02 25.88
C THR A 400 6.00 36.16 26.90
N GLY A 401 5.27 35.13 26.45
CA GLY A 401 4.49 34.21 27.29
C GLY A 401 3.05 34.65 27.55
N GLU A 402 2.60 35.76 26.97
CA GLU A 402 1.21 36.25 27.11
C GLU A 402 0.25 35.38 26.29
N GLU A 403 -0.93 35.10 26.84
CA GLU A 403 -1.99 34.35 26.18
C GLU A 403 -2.95 35.31 25.46
N THR A 404 -3.10 35.12 24.16
CA THR A 404 -4.00 35.89 23.29
C THR A 404 -4.69 34.96 22.29
N ALA A 405 -5.60 35.50 21.47
CA ALA A 405 -6.19 34.77 20.34
C ALA A 405 -5.47 35.12 19.03
N ALA A 406 -5.36 34.16 18.13
CA ALA A 406 -4.83 34.36 16.79
C ALA A 406 -5.71 33.70 15.74
N LEU A 407 -5.70 34.27 14.53
CA LEU A 407 -6.24 33.63 13.34
C LEU A 407 -5.20 32.65 12.80
N VAL A 408 -5.64 31.45 12.45
CA VAL A 408 -4.77 30.44 11.86
C VAL A 408 -5.50 29.70 10.74
N ARG A 409 -4.79 29.43 9.64
CA ARG A 409 -5.21 28.56 8.53
C ARG A 409 -4.10 27.58 8.17
N GLY A 410 -4.50 26.45 7.57
CA GLY A 410 -3.60 25.37 7.21
C GLY A 410 -3.06 25.53 5.80
N ALA A 411 -2.36 24.51 5.30
CA ALA A 411 -1.94 24.45 3.90
C ALA A 411 -3.11 24.25 2.92
N LEU A 412 -4.23 23.69 3.42
CA LEU A 412 -5.42 23.37 2.65
C LEU A 412 -6.45 24.50 2.84
N ILE A 413 -6.71 25.27 1.79
CA ILE A 413 -7.55 26.48 1.84
C ILE A 413 -8.77 26.37 0.92
N PRO A 414 -9.92 26.93 1.32
CA PRO A 414 -11.16 26.89 0.53
C PRO A 414 -11.25 27.96 -0.56
N THR A 415 -10.33 28.93 -0.59
CA THR A 415 -10.28 30.05 -1.54
C THR A 415 -8.87 30.20 -2.11
N VAL A 416 -8.74 30.71 -3.34
CA VAL A 416 -7.43 30.94 -3.97
C VAL A 416 -6.83 32.23 -3.40
N PRO A 417 -5.61 32.21 -2.85
CA PRO A 417 -5.00 33.40 -2.26
C PRO A 417 -4.53 34.36 -3.36
N PRO A 418 -4.43 35.67 -3.08
CA PRO A 418 -3.94 36.64 -4.06
C PRO A 418 -2.48 36.35 -4.43
N GLU A 419 -2.10 36.58 -5.69
CA GLU A 419 -0.74 36.27 -6.18
C GLU A 419 0.38 36.95 -5.34
N LYS A 420 0.13 38.16 -4.83
CA LYS A 420 1.07 38.90 -3.98
C LYS A 420 0.36 39.58 -2.81
N PHE A 421 0.90 39.40 -1.60
CA PHE A 421 0.46 40.10 -0.38
C PHE A 421 1.03 41.53 -0.24
N GLY A 422 1.55 42.13 -1.32
CA GLY A 422 2.16 43.47 -1.37
C GLY A 422 3.69 43.46 -1.41
N ASP A 423 4.31 44.65 -1.51
CA ASP A 423 5.77 44.84 -1.69
C ASP A 423 6.62 44.40 -0.48
N PHE A 424 6.00 44.25 0.70
CA PHE A 424 6.67 43.89 1.95
C PHE A 424 6.90 42.38 2.11
N TRP A 425 6.28 41.54 1.26
CA TRP A 425 6.46 40.09 1.31
C TRP A 425 7.76 39.70 0.59
N SER A 426 8.88 39.71 1.32
CA SER A 426 10.15 39.20 0.80
C SER A 426 10.15 37.67 0.78
N SER A 427 10.59 37.06 -0.32
CA SER A 427 10.71 35.60 -0.50
C SER A 427 11.65 34.89 0.52
N LEU A 428 12.27 35.64 1.43
CA LEU A 428 13.22 35.16 2.43
C LEU A 428 12.81 35.69 3.80
N SER A 429 12.68 34.79 4.77
CA SER A 429 12.47 35.12 6.18
C SER A 429 13.61 34.56 7.05
N PHE A 430 14.04 35.37 8.02
CA PHE A 430 15.04 34.97 9.02
C PHE A 430 14.41 34.34 10.26
N SER A 431 13.18 34.71 10.55
CA SER A 431 12.39 34.16 11.64
C SER A 431 10.93 34.07 11.24
N GLY A 432 10.21 33.11 11.82
CA GLY A 432 8.77 32.99 11.63
C GLY A 432 7.99 34.25 12.07
N GLY A 433 8.56 35.08 12.96
CA GLY A 433 7.92 36.33 13.41
C GLY A 433 7.75 37.36 12.30
N GLN A 434 8.60 37.34 11.26
CA GLN A 434 8.49 38.25 10.11
C GLN A 434 7.28 37.94 9.21
N LEU A 435 6.72 36.74 9.34
CA LEU A 435 5.59 36.25 8.55
C LEU A 435 4.24 36.36 9.29
N GLN A 436 4.20 37.10 10.40
CA GLN A 436 2.95 37.38 11.10
C GLN A 436 2.23 38.56 10.45
N ILE A 437 0.92 38.41 10.21
CA ILE A 437 0.10 39.45 9.56
C ILE A 437 -0.89 39.99 10.59
N PHE A 438 -0.87 41.30 10.84
CA PHE A 438 -1.84 41.93 11.75
C PHE A 438 -3.10 42.34 10.99
N ASP A 439 -4.25 41.76 11.33
CA ASP A 439 -5.53 42.18 10.79
C ASP A 439 -6.07 43.38 11.59
N LYS A 440 -6.05 44.56 10.96
CA LYS A 440 -6.43 45.83 11.60
C LYS A 440 -7.92 45.90 11.97
N GLU A 441 -8.78 45.15 11.28
CA GLU A 441 -10.22 45.21 11.48
C GLU A 441 -10.67 44.33 12.64
N THR A 442 -10.05 43.15 12.80
CA THR A 442 -10.34 42.23 13.92
C THR A 442 -9.45 42.48 15.13
N GLY A 443 -8.31 43.15 14.94
CA GLY A 443 -7.29 43.34 15.98
C GLY A 443 -6.53 42.06 16.35
N LEU A 444 -6.68 40.99 15.57
CA LEU A 444 -6.03 39.69 15.79
C LEU A 444 -4.82 39.51 14.88
N MET A 445 -3.85 38.74 15.36
CA MET A 445 -2.69 38.33 14.56
C MET A 445 -3.05 37.06 13.78
N ASP A 446 -2.76 37.09 12.48
CA ASP A 446 -2.70 35.91 11.62
C ASP A 446 -1.29 35.31 11.71
N ILE A 447 -1.23 34.09 12.24
CA ILE A 447 0.03 33.36 12.49
C ILE A 447 0.28 32.24 11.47
N SER A 448 -0.54 32.12 10.43
CA SER A 448 -0.57 30.94 9.54
C SER A 448 0.75 30.67 8.82
N TYR A 449 1.41 31.71 8.31
CA TYR A 449 2.71 31.57 7.65
C TYR A 449 3.86 31.47 8.66
N SER A 450 3.71 32.08 9.83
CA SER A 450 4.66 32.00 10.94
C SER A 450 4.80 30.55 11.44
N THR A 451 3.66 29.87 11.57
CA THR A 451 3.60 28.46 11.96
C THR A 451 4.15 27.56 10.86
N ALA A 452 3.83 27.82 9.58
CA ALA A 452 4.37 27.11 8.43
C ALA A 452 5.91 27.15 8.39
N TRP A 453 6.50 28.35 8.52
CA TRP A 453 7.96 28.52 8.53
C TRP A 453 8.62 27.79 9.70
N SER A 454 8.01 27.89 10.88
CA SER A 454 8.52 27.20 12.08
C SER A 454 8.45 25.68 11.93
N LEU A 455 7.35 25.17 11.36
CA LEU A 455 7.17 23.75 11.03
C LEU A 455 8.19 23.26 10.00
N GLY A 456 8.43 24.03 8.94
CA GLY A 456 9.41 23.66 7.93
C GLY A 456 10.80 23.49 8.52
N LYS A 457 11.19 24.41 9.42
CA LYS A 457 12.46 24.32 10.15
C LYS A 457 12.54 23.10 11.06
N THR A 458 11.48 22.79 11.81
CA THR A 458 11.48 21.62 12.71
C THR A 458 11.48 20.30 11.94
N LEU A 459 10.72 20.20 10.84
CA LEU A 459 10.72 19.03 9.96
C LEU A 459 12.09 18.80 9.31
N ALA A 460 12.77 19.87 8.91
CA ALA A 460 14.12 19.79 8.37
C ALA A 460 15.13 19.31 9.41
N LEU A 461 15.06 19.83 10.65
CA LEU A 461 15.92 19.40 11.76
C LEU A 461 15.67 17.95 12.20
N ALA A 462 14.43 17.47 12.09
CA ALA A 462 14.07 16.10 12.38
C ALA A 462 14.68 15.12 11.36
N ASP A 463 14.92 15.55 10.13
CA ASP A 463 15.54 14.73 9.08
C ASP A 463 17.07 14.91 9.04
N GLN A 464 17.77 13.90 9.56
CA GLN A 464 19.24 13.88 9.59
C GLN A 464 19.85 13.87 8.17
N SER A 465 19.24 13.15 7.23
CA SER A 465 19.77 12.98 5.87
C SER A 465 19.70 14.30 5.10
N PHE A 466 18.58 15.02 5.23
CA PHE A 466 18.39 16.34 4.67
C PHE A 466 19.35 17.37 5.29
N THR A 467 19.40 17.44 6.63
CA THR A 467 20.22 18.42 7.34
C THR A 467 21.72 18.27 7.02
N THR A 468 22.22 17.03 7.00
CA THR A 468 23.63 16.77 6.69
C THR A 468 23.98 17.09 5.24
N SER A 469 23.11 16.73 4.29
CA SER A 469 23.31 17.01 2.87
C SER A 469 23.28 18.52 2.58
N LEU A 470 22.32 19.24 3.17
CA LEU A 470 22.20 20.69 3.03
C LEU A 470 23.38 21.43 3.66
N SER A 471 23.84 20.99 4.84
CA SER A 471 25.03 21.55 5.50
C SER A 471 26.30 21.36 4.65
N ARG A 472 26.49 20.19 4.03
CA ARG A 472 27.61 19.92 3.12
C ARG A 472 27.55 20.78 1.87
N LEU A 473 26.39 20.85 1.20
CA LEU A 473 26.20 21.69 0.01
C LEU A 473 26.52 23.15 0.30
N ARG A 474 26.02 23.68 1.42
CA ARG A 474 26.33 25.04 1.88
C ARG A 474 27.82 25.22 2.10
N THR A 475 28.44 24.37 2.92
CA THR A 475 29.88 24.48 3.25
C THR A 475 30.77 24.44 2.01
N ILE A 476 30.52 23.51 1.08
CA ILE A 476 31.31 23.36 -0.15
C ILE A 476 31.11 24.57 -1.07
N THR A 477 29.88 25.04 -1.23
CA THR A 477 29.58 26.21 -2.07
C THR A 477 30.15 27.49 -1.48
N GLU A 478 30.05 27.66 -0.16
CA GLU A 478 30.61 28.81 0.56
C GLU A 478 32.12 28.85 0.44
N ALA A 479 32.81 27.74 0.70
CA ALA A 479 34.26 27.66 0.57
C ALA A 479 34.71 27.95 -0.87
N PHE A 480 33.99 27.43 -1.86
CA PHE A 480 34.27 27.67 -3.27
C PHE A 480 34.08 29.15 -3.65
N GLY A 481 32.92 29.73 -3.33
CA GLY A 481 32.61 31.12 -3.64
C GLY A 481 33.57 32.09 -2.95
N LEU A 482 33.94 31.85 -1.69
CA LEU A 482 34.87 32.72 -0.95
C LEU A 482 36.28 32.64 -1.53
N ASN A 483 36.76 31.42 -1.84
CA ASN A 483 38.07 31.25 -2.47
C ASN A 483 38.11 31.89 -3.86
N HIS A 484 37.02 31.83 -4.62
CA HIS A 484 36.93 32.48 -5.92
C HIS A 484 36.91 34.01 -5.81
N GLY A 485 36.15 34.57 -4.89
CA GLY A 485 36.13 36.01 -4.63
C GLY A 485 37.51 36.52 -4.19
N LYS A 486 38.16 35.83 -3.25
CA LYS A 486 39.54 36.14 -2.82
C LYS A 486 40.56 36.01 -3.96
N MET A 487 40.41 34.97 -4.79
CA MET A 487 41.24 34.76 -5.97
C MET A 487 41.15 35.96 -6.91
N LYS A 488 39.95 36.44 -7.21
CA LYS A 488 39.71 37.58 -8.11
C LYS A 488 40.30 38.89 -7.56
N GLU A 489 40.18 39.12 -6.27
CA GLU A 489 40.81 40.28 -5.63
C GLU A 489 42.34 40.21 -5.67
N LEU A 490 42.91 39.04 -5.40
CA LEU A 490 44.36 38.86 -5.44
C LEU A 490 44.91 38.89 -6.88
N GLU A 491 44.11 38.47 -7.87
CA GLU A 491 44.40 38.60 -9.30
C GLU A 491 44.44 40.06 -9.72
N ALA A 492 43.48 40.89 -9.26
CA ALA A 492 43.46 42.33 -9.52
C ALA A 492 44.71 43.06 -9.00
N VAL A 493 45.31 42.57 -7.91
CA VAL A 493 46.54 43.11 -7.33
C VAL A 493 47.80 42.38 -7.87
N GLY A 494 47.65 41.43 -8.80
CA GLY A 494 48.76 40.64 -9.37
C GLY A 494 49.46 39.72 -8.37
N ALA A 495 48.85 39.48 -7.21
CA ALA A 495 49.37 38.67 -6.12
C ALA A 495 48.97 37.18 -6.24
N TRP A 496 47.94 36.87 -7.02
CA TRP A 496 47.55 35.51 -7.35
C TRP A 496 47.95 35.15 -8.79
N LYS A 497 48.41 33.92 -8.98
CA LYS A 497 48.78 33.34 -10.28
C LYS A 497 48.20 31.95 -10.39
N SER A 498 47.66 31.61 -11.55
CA SER A 498 47.15 30.26 -11.80
C SER A 498 48.30 29.23 -11.83
N ARG A 499 47.99 27.93 -11.72
CA ARG A 499 49.01 26.87 -11.81
C ARG A 499 49.77 26.95 -13.14
N ASP A 500 49.08 27.23 -14.23
CA ASP A 500 49.68 27.30 -15.55
C ASP A 500 50.56 28.54 -15.70
N GLU A 501 50.11 29.69 -15.18
CA GLU A 501 50.91 30.91 -15.11
C GLU A 501 52.11 30.77 -14.18
N LEU A 502 51.98 30.04 -13.07
CA LEU A 502 53.10 29.74 -12.18
C LEU A 502 54.15 28.89 -12.91
N ILE A 503 53.72 27.84 -13.62
CA ILE A 503 54.61 26.99 -14.42
C ILE A 503 55.30 27.81 -15.52
N GLN A 504 54.57 28.68 -16.21
CA GLN A 504 55.15 29.59 -17.20
C GLN A 504 56.14 30.58 -16.55
N SER A 505 55.79 31.13 -15.38
CA SER A 505 56.66 32.05 -14.64
C SER A 505 57.92 31.37 -14.08
N LEU A 506 57.89 30.05 -13.87
CA LEU A 506 59.02 29.26 -13.40
C LEU A 506 60.11 29.13 -14.47
N ALA A 507 59.71 29.06 -15.74
CA ALA A 507 60.66 29.15 -16.86
C ALA A 507 61.35 30.51 -16.89
N THR A 508 60.60 31.59 -16.68
CA THR A 508 61.14 32.96 -16.61
C THR A 508 62.02 33.16 -15.37
N SER A 509 61.67 32.57 -14.23
CA SER A 509 62.47 32.66 -13.00
C SER A 509 63.77 31.84 -13.07
N MET A 510 63.76 30.69 -13.77
CA MET A 510 64.98 29.95 -14.11
C MET A 510 65.89 30.76 -15.05
N ALA A 511 65.31 31.46 -16.02
CA ALA A 511 66.07 32.34 -16.91
C ALA A 511 66.71 33.51 -16.15
N THR A 512 65.99 34.15 -15.22
CA THR A 512 66.55 35.21 -14.37
C THR A 512 67.59 34.68 -13.37
N LEU A 513 67.40 33.48 -12.81
CA LEU A 513 68.41 32.81 -11.98
C LEU A 513 69.68 32.47 -12.77
N TYR A 514 69.54 32.03 -14.02
CA TYR A 514 70.67 31.78 -14.92
C TYR A 514 71.44 33.07 -15.25
N GLN A 515 70.73 34.18 -15.49
CA GLN A 515 71.33 35.51 -15.67
C GLN A 515 72.04 36.01 -14.40
N LEU A 516 71.48 35.72 -13.21
CA LEU A 516 72.08 36.04 -11.91
C LEU A 516 73.35 35.22 -11.65
N ALA A 517 73.32 33.92 -11.93
CA ALA A 517 74.47 33.03 -11.77
C ALA A 517 75.63 33.40 -12.71
N ASN A 518 75.31 33.88 -13.92
CA ASN A 518 76.29 34.30 -14.92
C ASN A 518 76.75 35.76 -14.76
N GLY A 519 76.38 36.44 -13.66
CA GLY A 519 76.86 37.79 -13.36
C GLY A 519 76.40 38.87 -14.35
N GLN A 520 75.32 38.64 -15.09
CA GLN A 520 74.78 39.59 -16.06
C GLN A 520 73.81 40.62 -15.44
N PHE A 521 73.54 40.53 -14.14
CA PHE A 521 72.91 41.64 -13.43
C PHE A 521 73.93 42.77 -13.29
N GLY A 522 73.65 43.90 -13.95
CA GLY A 522 74.44 45.12 -13.85
C GLY A 522 74.77 45.47 -12.40
N LYS A 523 75.97 46.02 -12.19
CA LYS A 523 76.48 46.47 -10.89
C LYS A 523 75.37 47.16 -10.08
N PRO A 524 75.19 46.82 -8.80
CA PRO A 524 74.21 47.52 -7.98
C PRO A 524 74.57 49.01 -7.90
N ASP A 525 73.60 49.87 -8.17
CA ASP A 525 73.73 51.31 -7.95
C ASP A 525 74.13 51.56 -6.48
N PRO A 526 75.23 52.29 -6.21
CA PRO A 526 75.74 52.48 -4.84
C PRO A 526 74.87 53.39 -3.96
N VAL A 527 73.71 53.84 -4.45
CA VAL A 527 72.78 54.73 -3.73
C VAL A 527 71.74 53.97 -2.92
N SER A 528 71.62 52.65 -3.08
CA SER A 528 70.73 51.83 -2.26
C SER A 528 71.54 50.94 -1.32
N GLY A 529 71.58 51.30 -0.03
CA GLY A 529 72.08 50.44 1.05
C GLY A 529 71.31 49.11 1.14
N PRO A 530 71.54 48.27 2.17
CA PRO A 530 71.00 46.92 2.22
C PRO A 530 69.46 46.92 2.37
N ALA A 531 68.74 47.09 1.26
CA ALA A 531 67.31 46.86 1.13
C ALA A 531 67.00 45.35 1.10
N ARG A 532 67.79 44.53 1.81
CA ARG A 532 67.57 43.08 1.95
C ARG A 532 66.61 42.73 3.10
N LEU A 533 66.07 43.71 3.83
CA LEU A 533 65.22 43.49 5.01
C LEU A 533 63.99 44.40 5.12
N SER A 534 63.62 45.14 4.07
CA SER A 534 62.35 45.89 4.07
C SER A 534 61.29 45.07 3.34
N ALA A 535 60.36 44.48 4.09
CA ALA A 535 59.14 43.92 3.51
C ALA A 535 58.43 45.03 2.69
N PRO A 536 57.95 44.75 1.47
CA PRO A 536 57.20 45.74 0.70
C PRO A 536 55.97 46.14 1.53
N THR A 537 55.88 47.41 1.92
CA THR A 537 54.69 47.98 2.55
C THR A 537 53.60 48.13 1.48
N GLY A 538 53.02 47.00 1.07
CA GLY A 538 51.77 46.99 0.32
C GLY A 538 50.63 47.42 1.25
N THR A 539 49.66 48.16 0.71
CA THR A 539 48.40 48.42 1.42
C THR A 539 47.76 47.08 1.78
N PRO A 540 47.32 46.86 3.04
CA PRO A 540 46.66 45.61 3.41
C PRO A 540 45.40 45.44 2.57
N ILE A 541 45.33 44.34 1.82
CA ILE A 541 44.16 44.00 1.00
C ILE A 541 43.11 43.41 1.92
N ASP A 542 41.89 43.95 1.88
CA ASP A 542 40.78 43.40 2.63
C ASP A 542 40.22 42.16 1.93
N LEU A 543 40.64 40.99 2.42
CA LEU A 543 40.13 39.68 2.01
C LEU A 543 38.94 39.22 2.87
N SER A 544 38.36 40.11 3.67
CA SER A 544 37.16 39.81 4.45
C SER A 544 35.92 39.70 3.56
N ARG A 545 34.90 39.01 4.06
CA ARG A 545 33.59 38.91 3.38
C ARG A 545 32.86 40.25 3.29
N GLY A 546 33.27 41.25 4.08
CA GLY A 546 32.68 42.58 4.09
C GLY A 546 33.00 43.41 2.85
N ASN A 547 34.01 43.02 2.06
CA ASN A 547 34.37 43.69 0.82
C ASN A 547 33.29 43.47 -0.27
N GLU A 548 32.84 44.56 -0.89
CA GLU A 548 31.74 44.58 -1.86
C GLU A 548 32.07 43.80 -3.13
N SER A 549 33.31 43.86 -3.62
CA SER A 549 33.74 43.12 -4.80
C SER A 549 33.80 41.61 -4.56
N ILE A 550 34.30 41.19 -3.39
CA ILE A 550 34.29 39.77 -2.97
C ILE A 550 32.86 39.28 -2.88
N LYS A 551 31.92 40.08 -2.36
CA LYS A 551 30.50 39.71 -2.28
C LYS A 551 29.87 39.50 -3.66
N ALA A 552 30.14 40.40 -4.61
CA ALA A 552 29.62 40.27 -5.98
C ALA A 552 30.19 39.02 -6.70
N HIS A 553 31.50 38.81 -6.61
CA HIS A 553 32.15 37.63 -7.21
C HIS A 553 31.76 36.32 -6.51
N PHE A 554 31.52 36.37 -5.20
CA PHE A 554 31.00 35.24 -4.44
C PHE A 554 29.63 34.79 -4.96
N GLU A 555 28.69 35.71 -5.16
CA GLU A 555 27.32 35.38 -5.59
C GLU A 555 27.30 34.71 -6.97
N ASP A 556 28.06 35.24 -7.94
CA ASP A 556 28.19 34.65 -9.28
C ASP A 556 28.87 33.26 -9.24
N ALA A 557 29.97 33.11 -8.50
CA ALA A 557 30.69 31.84 -8.39
C ALA A 557 29.87 30.77 -7.64
N ALA A 558 29.16 31.17 -6.58
CA ALA A 558 28.29 30.30 -5.81
C ALA A 558 27.09 29.84 -6.64
N ALA A 559 26.48 30.73 -7.43
CA ALA A 559 25.40 30.39 -8.35
C ALA A 559 25.85 29.32 -9.35
N LYS A 560 26.95 29.55 -10.05
CA LYS A 560 27.53 28.58 -11.01
C LYS A 560 27.81 27.22 -10.35
N ARG A 561 28.35 27.22 -9.13
CA ARG A 561 28.67 25.98 -8.41
C ARG A 561 27.42 25.22 -7.99
N LEU A 562 26.39 25.89 -7.51
CA LEU A 562 25.11 25.26 -7.15
C LEU A 562 24.37 24.73 -8.37
N PHE A 563 24.37 25.46 -9.50
CA PHE A 563 23.82 24.97 -10.76
C PHE A 563 24.52 23.67 -11.23
N GLN A 564 25.85 23.58 -11.10
CA GLN A 564 26.58 22.34 -11.40
C GLN A 564 26.12 21.17 -10.51
N PHE A 565 25.97 21.38 -9.20
CA PHE A 565 25.49 20.34 -8.29
C PHE A 565 24.05 19.92 -8.58
N ALA A 566 23.22 20.86 -9.05
CA ALA A 566 21.84 20.62 -9.42
C ALA A 566 21.66 19.94 -10.80
N GLY A 567 22.73 19.82 -11.59
CA GLY A 567 22.72 19.24 -12.93
C GLY A 567 22.72 17.71 -12.97
N THR A 568 22.67 17.18 -14.20
CA THR A 568 22.75 15.74 -14.52
C THR A 568 24.16 15.29 -14.94
N ASN A 569 24.44 13.99 -14.85
CA ASN A 569 25.64 13.35 -15.41
C ASN A 569 25.34 12.52 -16.69
N ASP A 570 24.12 12.62 -17.23
CA ASP A 570 23.72 11.84 -18.40
C ASP A 570 24.44 12.26 -19.68
N ALA A 571 24.81 11.27 -20.51
CA ALA A 571 25.50 11.49 -21.79
C ALA A 571 24.66 12.25 -22.84
N SER A 572 23.34 12.37 -22.63
CA SER A 572 22.43 13.14 -23.48
C SER A 572 22.59 14.65 -23.33
N ASP A 573 23.17 15.12 -22.22
CA ASP A 573 23.39 16.54 -21.98
C ASP A 573 24.72 17.01 -22.61
N LYS A 574 24.66 17.51 -23.84
CA LYS A 574 25.82 18.03 -24.57
C LYS A 574 26.25 19.44 -24.12
N GLU A 575 25.38 20.15 -23.41
CA GLU A 575 25.58 21.56 -23.00
C GLU A 575 25.76 21.73 -21.49
N GLY A 576 25.51 20.69 -20.68
CA GLY A 576 25.63 20.72 -19.22
C GLY A 576 24.57 21.59 -18.55
N GLN A 577 23.40 21.75 -19.18
CA GLN A 577 22.34 22.67 -18.74
C GLN A 577 21.10 21.96 -18.17
N GLN A 578 21.01 20.63 -18.24
CA GLN A 578 19.83 19.92 -17.77
C GLN A 578 19.88 19.68 -16.26
N LEU A 579 18.80 20.04 -15.57
CA LEU A 579 18.66 19.84 -14.12
C LEU A 579 18.27 18.38 -13.79
N PHE A 580 18.71 17.91 -12.63
CA PHE A 580 18.31 16.61 -12.10
C PHE A 580 16.79 16.58 -11.81
N ASN A 581 16.08 15.59 -12.36
CA ASN A 581 14.62 15.46 -12.29
C ASN A 581 14.14 14.08 -11.83
N GLN A 582 15.02 13.27 -11.24
CA GLN A 582 14.76 11.89 -10.78
C GLN A 582 14.48 10.85 -11.88
N LEU A 583 14.37 11.25 -13.15
CA LEU A 583 14.32 10.36 -14.31
C LEU A 583 15.71 10.22 -14.99
N ASN A 584 16.61 11.15 -14.66
CA ASN A 584 18.01 11.23 -15.11
C ASN A 584 18.99 10.90 -13.98
N THR A 585 20.29 10.75 -14.28
CA THR A 585 21.30 10.47 -13.25
C THR A 585 21.81 11.74 -12.55
N PRO A 586 21.88 11.78 -11.21
CA PRO A 586 22.29 12.99 -10.48
C PRO A 586 23.79 13.26 -10.59
N ASN A 587 24.18 14.53 -10.74
CA ASN A 587 25.59 14.93 -10.59
C ASN A 587 26.04 14.90 -9.11
N SER A 588 25.20 15.42 -8.21
CA SER A 588 25.44 15.40 -6.76
C SER A 588 24.38 14.59 -6.02
N THR A 589 24.84 13.63 -5.19
CA THR A 589 23.96 12.88 -4.30
C THR A 589 23.34 13.76 -3.22
N ASP A 590 24.05 14.80 -2.77
CA ASP A 590 23.54 15.71 -1.74
C ASP A 590 22.37 16.56 -2.28
N TRP A 591 22.46 17.00 -3.54
CA TRP A 591 21.36 17.75 -4.19
C TRP A 591 20.15 16.86 -4.45
N MET A 592 20.37 15.60 -4.85
CA MET A 592 19.30 14.62 -5.01
C MET A 592 18.46 14.49 -3.74
N ILE A 593 19.11 14.38 -2.56
CA ILE A 593 18.42 14.26 -1.27
C ILE A 593 17.65 15.53 -0.92
N VAL A 594 18.25 16.71 -1.15
CA VAL A 594 17.58 18.00 -0.89
C VAL A 594 16.38 18.20 -1.79
N LEU A 595 16.51 17.91 -3.09
CA LEU A 595 15.41 18.00 -4.05
C LEU A 595 14.30 17.00 -3.73
N SER A 596 14.63 15.74 -3.44
CA SER A 596 13.62 14.73 -3.11
C SER A 596 12.82 15.12 -1.87
N TRP A 597 13.49 15.63 -0.84
CA TRP A 597 12.84 16.10 0.38
C TRP A 597 11.87 17.26 0.13
N VAL A 598 12.28 18.26 -0.67
CA VAL A 598 11.43 19.40 -1.02
C VAL A 598 10.22 18.95 -1.83
N LEU A 599 10.43 18.08 -2.83
CA LEU A 599 9.32 17.54 -3.63
C LEU A 599 8.35 16.70 -2.79
N ASP A 600 8.83 15.89 -1.85
CA ASP A 600 7.96 15.13 -0.95
C ASP A 600 7.09 16.06 -0.10
N ARG A 601 7.64 17.18 0.40
CA ARG A 601 6.86 18.19 1.14
C ARG A 601 5.85 18.91 0.26
N LEU A 602 6.19 19.23 -1.00
CA LEU A 602 5.26 19.78 -1.99
C LEU A 602 4.08 18.83 -2.27
N PHE A 603 4.31 17.52 -2.16
CA PHE A 603 3.26 16.51 -2.22
C PHE A 603 2.51 16.32 -0.90
N LEU A 604 2.72 17.20 0.09
CA LEU A 604 2.14 17.17 1.44
C LEU A 604 2.50 15.89 2.22
N PHE A 605 3.66 15.28 1.94
CA PHE A 605 4.12 14.09 2.64
C PHE A 605 4.95 14.46 3.89
N GLY A 606 4.72 13.76 5.00
CA GLY A 606 5.43 13.99 6.26
C GLY A 606 5.03 15.28 7.00
N ILE A 607 3.93 15.93 6.59
CA ILE A 607 3.34 17.07 7.30
C ILE A 607 2.31 16.51 8.31
N PRO A 608 2.38 16.86 9.60
CA PRO A 608 1.40 16.38 10.56
C PRO A 608 -0.03 16.82 10.23
N ALA A 609 -0.99 15.90 10.38
CA ALA A 609 -2.38 16.11 9.95
C ALA A 609 -3.05 17.36 10.57
N HIS A 610 -2.69 17.74 11.81
CA HIS A 610 -3.23 18.93 12.48
C HIS A 610 -2.80 20.27 11.87
N TYR A 611 -1.79 20.30 10.98
CA TYR A 611 -1.45 21.48 10.17
C TYR A 611 -2.17 21.50 8.82
N LEU A 612 -2.71 20.36 8.38
CA LEU A 612 -3.52 20.24 7.16
C LEU A 612 -5.01 20.47 7.47
N ILE A 613 -5.49 19.86 8.55
CA ILE A 613 -6.87 19.98 9.07
C ILE A 613 -6.76 20.56 10.49
N ILE A 614 -6.86 21.89 10.61
CA ILE A 614 -6.68 22.56 11.91
C ILE A 614 -7.81 22.22 12.88
N GLU A 615 -9.05 22.24 12.39
CA GLU A 615 -10.21 21.88 13.18
C GLU A 615 -10.85 20.60 12.62
N PRO A 616 -11.02 19.54 13.42
CA PRO A 616 -11.69 18.32 12.99
C PRO A 616 -13.13 18.55 12.49
N SER A 617 -13.79 19.64 12.90
CA SER A 617 -15.15 19.96 12.46
C SER A 617 -15.24 20.35 10.97
N HIS A 618 -14.12 20.72 10.35
CA HIS A 618 -14.06 20.98 8.90
C HIS A 618 -14.30 19.72 8.05
N LEU A 619 -14.10 18.52 8.62
CA LEU A 619 -14.27 17.22 7.95
C LEU A 619 -15.23 16.29 8.75
N PRO A 620 -16.55 16.55 8.71
CA PRO A 620 -17.54 15.70 9.37
C PRO A 620 -17.63 14.30 8.73
N ASN A 621 -18.29 13.35 9.40
CA ASN A 621 -18.54 12.02 8.86
C ASN A 621 -19.44 12.10 7.62
N GLU A 622 -19.24 11.19 6.65
CA GLU A 622 -19.96 11.15 5.36
C GLU A 622 -19.88 12.47 4.60
N SER A 623 -18.66 12.97 4.38
CA SER A 623 -18.42 14.23 3.68
C SER A 623 -17.26 14.20 2.70
N LEU A 624 -17.44 14.94 1.60
CA LEU A 624 -16.41 15.22 0.61
C LEU A 624 -16.05 16.71 0.69
N ARG A 625 -14.77 17.01 0.96
CA ARG A 625 -14.25 18.37 1.17
C ARG A 625 -13.15 18.69 0.18
N PHE A 626 -13.41 19.64 -0.70
CA PHE A 626 -12.41 20.13 -1.66
C PHE A 626 -11.52 21.22 -1.07
N PHE A 627 -10.28 21.32 -1.53
CA PHE A 627 -9.36 22.37 -1.10
C PHE A 627 -8.36 22.72 -2.20
N TYR A 628 -7.83 23.93 -2.09
CA TYR A 628 -6.66 24.40 -2.83
C TYR A 628 -5.44 24.39 -1.92
N VAL A 629 -4.26 24.09 -2.48
CA VAL A 629 -3.00 24.08 -1.73
C VAL A 629 -2.42 25.49 -1.74
N ASP A 630 -2.25 26.08 -0.56
CA ASP A 630 -1.73 27.45 -0.40
C ASP A 630 -0.24 27.53 -0.82
N PRO A 631 0.10 28.18 -1.95
CA PRO A 631 1.48 28.28 -2.42
C PRO A 631 2.36 29.13 -1.50
N HIS A 632 1.79 30.14 -0.83
CA HIS A 632 2.54 31.00 0.09
C HIS A 632 2.83 30.27 1.41
N TRP A 633 1.91 29.42 1.86
CA TRP A 633 2.15 28.53 2.99
C TRP A 633 3.26 27.53 2.70
N MET A 634 3.23 26.93 1.50
CA MET A 634 4.28 26.01 1.05
C MET A 634 5.64 26.70 0.88
N ASP A 635 5.68 27.93 0.34
CA ASP A 635 6.92 28.70 0.24
C ASP A 635 7.48 29.06 1.63
N ALA A 636 6.61 29.41 2.59
CA ALA A 636 7.02 29.68 3.98
C ALA A 636 7.59 28.42 4.65
N LEU A 637 6.96 27.26 4.46
CA LEU A 637 7.45 25.96 4.94
C LEU A 637 8.84 25.64 4.36
N ILE A 638 9.00 25.75 3.04
CA ILE A 638 10.27 25.46 2.37
C ILE A 638 11.34 26.48 2.75
N ASP A 639 11.00 27.75 2.91
CA ASP A 639 11.93 28.78 3.39
C ASP A 639 12.46 28.45 4.80
N GLY A 640 11.56 28.04 5.70
CA GLY A 640 11.92 27.61 7.04
C GLY A 640 12.84 26.40 7.04
N ALA A 641 12.55 25.41 6.19
CA ALA A 641 13.38 24.22 6.02
C ALA A 641 14.77 24.56 5.48
N LEU A 642 14.84 25.40 4.44
CA LEU A 642 16.10 25.85 3.86
C LEU A 642 16.83 26.85 4.77
N SER A 643 16.27 27.31 5.89
CA SER A 643 16.96 28.23 6.80
C SER A 643 18.05 27.60 7.66
N ILE A 644 18.06 26.27 7.77
CA ILE A 644 19.01 25.53 8.63
C ILE A 644 20.45 25.57 8.08
N ALA A 645 21.43 25.28 8.93
CA ALA A 645 22.84 25.23 8.54
C ALA A 645 23.39 26.53 7.92
N ASN A 646 22.75 27.68 8.18
CA ASN A 646 23.33 28.99 7.91
C ASN A 646 24.25 29.37 9.08
N HIS A 647 25.56 29.28 8.88
CA HIS A 647 26.56 29.53 9.93
C HIS A 647 27.24 30.91 9.81
N ILE A 648 27.05 31.61 8.69
CA ILE A 648 27.92 32.74 8.34
C ILE A 648 27.12 34.00 7.98
N SER A 649 25.95 33.86 7.35
CA SER A 649 25.18 35.00 6.82
C SER A 649 24.22 35.55 7.87
N LYS A 650 24.48 36.77 8.36
CA LYS A 650 23.69 37.41 9.44
C LYS A 650 22.53 38.28 8.94
N THR A 651 22.66 38.87 7.75
CA THR A 651 21.73 39.90 7.23
C THR A 651 21.06 39.53 5.91
N ASP A 652 21.74 38.80 5.02
CA ASP A 652 21.19 38.31 3.75
C ASP A 652 21.70 36.91 3.43
N ASP A 653 20.79 35.95 3.23
CA ASP A 653 21.11 34.56 2.87
C ASP A 653 21.08 34.39 1.34
N SER A 654 22.16 34.82 0.69
CA SER A 654 22.28 34.78 -0.78
C SER A 654 22.24 33.35 -1.34
N LEU A 655 22.76 32.36 -0.61
CA LEU A 655 22.73 30.96 -1.05
C LEU A 655 21.31 30.39 -1.07
N ARG A 656 20.50 30.70 -0.05
CA ARG A 656 19.09 30.27 -0.06
C ARG A 656 18.33 30.89 -1.22
N ARG A 657 18.59 32.17 -1.55
CA ARG A 657 18.01 32.84 -2.72
C ARG A 657 18.36 32.12 -4.02
N ILE A 658 19.63 31.75 -4.18
CA ILE A 658 20.11 30.99 -5.34
C ILE A 658 19.44 29.62 -5.40
N MET A 659 19.38 28.88 -4.29
CA MET A 659 18.71 27.57 -4.23
C MET A 659 17.24 27.66 -4.61
N LYS A 660 16.50 28.63 -4.06
CA LYS A 660 15.13 28.94 -4.49
C LYS A 660 15.10 29.20 -5.99
N SER A 661 15.94 30.09 -6.52
CA SER A 661 16.00 30.35 -7.97
C SER A 661 16.24 29.09 -8.82
N ILE A 662 16.99 28.10 -8.34
CA ILE A 662 17.21 26.84 -9.06
C ILE A 662 15.93 25.99 -9.06
N PHE A 663 15.24 25.84 -7.92
CA PHE A 663 13.93 25.17 -7.87
C PHE A 663 12.92 25.84 -8.80
N ASN A 664 12.97 27.16 -8.88
CA ASN A 664 12.09 27.96 -9.73
C ASN A 664 12.31 27.68 -11.21
N THR A 665 13.58 27.53 -11.61
CA THR A 665 13.95 27.10 -12.95
C THR A 665 13.52 25.66 -13.19
N PHE A 666 13.73 24.77 -12.22
CA PHE A 666 13.31 23.36 -12.30
C PHE A 666 11.82 23.21 -12.61
N PHE A 667 10.94 23.91 -11.88
CA PHE A 667 9.49 23.83 -12.08
C PHE A 667 9.01 24.42 -13.43
N LYS A 668 9.82 25.26 -14.07
CA LYS A 668 9.51 25.86 -15.38
C LYS A 668 10.12 25.09 -16.56
N THR A 669 11.08 24.21 -16.30
CA THR A 669 11.83 23.52 -17.36
C THR A 669 10.99 22.35 -17.88
N VAL A 670 10.73 22.33 -19.19
CA VAL A 670 10.09 21.20 -19.86
C VAL A 670 11.14 20.12 -20.08
N ASP A 671 10.86 18.90 -19.63
CA ASP A 671 11.79 17.78 -19.82
C ASP A 671 11.71 17.26 -21.28
N PRO A 672 12.84 17.18 -22.00
CA PRO A 672 12.88 16.62 -23.35
C PRO A 672 12.35 15.17 -23.47
N GLN A 673 12.43 14.36 -22.40
CA GLN A 673 12.02 12.95 -22.44
C GLN A 673 10.50 12.76 -22.33
N THR A 674 9.83 13.61 -21.54
CA THR A 674 8.39 13.50 -21.25
C THR A 674 7.54 14.53 -22.00
N GLY A 675 8.11 15.70 -22.33
CA GLY A 675 7.45 16.77 -23.08
C GLY A 675 6.56 17.70 -22.24
N TYR A 676 6.64 17.64 -20.91
CA TYR A 676 5.91 18.54 -19.99
C TYR A 676 6.76 18.91 -18.76
N PRO A 677 6.48 20.03 -18.06
CA PRO A 677 7.20 20.40 -16.83
C PRO A 677 6.80 19.50 -15.63
N PRO A 678 7.60 19.42 -14.55
CA PRO A 678 7.27 18.63 -13.37
C PRO A 678 5.88 18.96 -12.80
N GLN A 679 5.06 17.94 -12.56
CA GLN A 679 3.71 18.11 -11.99
C GLN A 679 3.78 18.33 -10.47
N ILE A 680 3.15 19.41 -9.97
CA ILE A 680 3.08 19.76 -8.55
C ILE A 680 1.62 19.84 -8.13
N PRO A 681 1.23 19.30 -6.97
CA PRO A 681 -0.13 19.46 -6.45
C PRO A 681 -0.53 20.90 -6.21
N SER A 682 -1.69 21.29 -6.74
CA SER A 682 -2.32 22.60 -6.51
C SER A 682 -3.73 22.47 -5.93
N TYR A 683 -4.42 21.36 -6.17
CA TYR A 683 -5.80 21.12 -5.77
C TYR A 683 -5.98 19.69 -5.26
N GLY A 684 -7.01 19.46 -4.46
CA GLY A 684 -7.29 18.13 -3.93
C GLY A 684 -8.63 18.03 -3.22
N PHE A 685 -8.90 16.84 -2.69
CA PHE A 685 -10.03 16.61 -1.80
C PHE A 685 -9.67 15.67 -0.64
N LEU A 686 -10.42 15.82 0.44
CA LEU A 686 -10.53 14.90 1.55
C LEU A 686 -11.90 14.24 1.49
N PHE A 687 -11.93 12.91 1.47
CA PHE A 687 -13.15 12.14 1.40
C PHE A 687 -13.27 11.26 2.63
N ARG A 688 -14.20 11.59 3.52
CA ARG A 688 -14.43 10.87 4.77
C ARG A 688 -15.77 10.14 4.73
N SER A 689 -15.75 8.81 4.63
CA SER A 689 -16.96 7.99 4.53
C SER A 689 -16.68 6.53 4.93
N HIS A 690 -17.72 5.84 5.40
CA HIS A 690 -17.72 4.38 5.55
C HIS A 690 -17.39 3.66 4.23
N LEU A 691 -17.73 4.26 3.08
CA LEU A 691 -17.38 3.70 1.77
C LEU A 691 -15.88 3.53 1.56
N VAL A 692 -15.04 4.39 2.15
CA VAL A 692 -13.57 4.25 2.08
C VAL A 692 -13.09 3.07 2.93
N LYS A 693 -13.81 2.79 4.02
CA LYS A 693 -13.52 1.63 4.89
C LYS A 693 -13.90 0.32 4.21
N ASP A 694 -15.06 0.30 3.56
CA ASP A 694 -15.56 -0.87 2.83
C ASP A 694 -14.75 -1.09 1.54
N PHE A 695 -14.36 0.00 0.88
CA PHE A 695 -13.62 0.02 -0.40
C PHE A 695 -12.32 0.83 -0.27
N PRO A 696 -11.24 0.26 0.31
CA PRO A 696 -9.96 0.97 0.45
C PRO A 696 -9.31 1.32 -0.90
N ASP A 697 -9.57 0.52 -1.93
CA ASP A 697 -9.09 0.72 -3.31
C ASP A 697 -10.09 1.50 -4.18
N LEU A 698 -10.85 2.43 -3.59
CA LEU A 698 -11.79 3.26 -4.33
C LEU A 698 -11.05 4.02 -5.44
N HIS A 699 -11.48 3.79 -6.68
CA HIS A 699 -10.78 4.33 -7.85
C HIS A 699 -11.25 5.76 -8.14
N VAL A 700 -10.29 6.67 -8.32
CA VAL A 700 -10.56 8.07 -8.63
C VAL A 700 -10.06 8.36 -10.04
N THR A 701 -10.98 8.70 -10.94
CA THR A 701 -10.63 9.17 -12.29
C THR A 701 -10.82 10.67 -12.41
N ALA A 702 -9.84 11.30 -13.04
CA ALA A 702 -9.82 12.71 -13.36
C ALA A 702 -9.35 12.88 -14.82
N PRO A 703 -10.23 12.72 -15.82
CA PRO A 703 -9.85 12.89 -17.23
C PRO A 703 -9.35 14.31 -17.54
N PHE A 704 -8.53 14.45 -18.58
CA PHE A 704 -8.11 15.76 -19.13
C PHE A 704 -9.15 16.28 -20.13
N SER A 705 -9.35 17.60 -20.18
CA SER A 705 -10.20 18.26 -21.17
C SER A 705 -9.71 17.95 -22.59
N GLY A 706 -10.64 17.60 -23.50
CA GLY A 706 -10.30 17.25 -24.88
C GLY A 706 -9.73 15.83 -25.06
N ALA A 707 -9.48 15.07 -23.98
CA ALA A 707 -9.69 13.63 -24.06
C ALA A 707 -11.18 13.51 -24.37
N LYS A 708 -11.56 13.08 -25.58
CA LYS A 708 -12.95 12.67 -25.77
C LYS A 708 -13.26 11.70 -24.64
N ASP A 709 -14.44 11.84 -24.04
CA ASP A 709 -15.07 10.85 -23.16
C ASP A 709 -15.31 9.56 -23.96
N GLU A 710 -14.24 8.97 -24.47
CA GLU A 710 -14.17 7.57 -24.77
C GLU A 710 -13.89 6.93 -23.42
N VAL A 711 -14.97 6.51 -22.76
CA VAL A 711 -15.00 5.15 -22.22
C VAL A 711 -14.12 4.31 -23.15
N MET A 712 -13.02 3.78 -22.63
CA MET A 712 -12.03 2.92 -23.31
C MET A 712 -12.45 2.59 -24.76
N PRO A 713 -11.81 3.12 -25.82
CA PRO A 713 -12.27 2.86 -27.18
C PRO A 713 -12.39 1.36 -27.41
N VAL A 714 -13.61 0.90 -27.67
CA VAL A 714 -13.85 -0.40 -28.30
C VAL A 714 -13.46 -0.23 -29.76
N PRO A 715 -12.34 -0.83 -30.23
CA PRO A 715 -11.94 -0.65 -31.61
C PRO A 715 -12.97 -1.32 -32.53
N GLU A 716 -13.39 -0.57 -33.54
CA GLU A 716 -14.15 -1.05 -34.68
C GLU A 716 -13.55 -2.37 -35.22
N MET A 717 -14.42 -3.35 -35.45
CA MET A 717 -14.19 -4.55 -36.25
C MET A 717 -12.89 -5.35 -36.02
N PHE A 718 -13.13 -6.54 -35.46
CA PHE A 718 -12.57 -7.82 -35.93
C PHE A 718 -11.90 -7.72 -37.32
N GLU A 719 -10.59 -7.94 -37.32
CA GLU A 719 -9.68 -8.12 -38.47
C GLU A 719 -9.09 -6.87 -39.17
N ALA A 720 -9.41 -5.62 -38.77
CA ALA A 720 -8.77 -4.44 -39.38
C ALA A 720 -8.18 -3.38 -38.43
N ALA A 721 -8.47 -3.41 -37.13
CA ALA A 721 -8.03 -2.37 -36.19
C ALA A 721 -6.74 -2.70 -35.41
N ALA A 722 -5.68 -3.09 -36.12
CA ALA A 722 -4.32 -3.07 -35.55
C ALA A 722 -3.74 -1.63 -35.43
N ASP A 723 -4.47 -0.62 -35.92
CA ASP A 723 -3.94 0.74 -36.14
C ASP A 723 -4.60 1.86 -35.28
N VAL A 724 -5.55 1.56 -34.39
CA VAL A 724 -6.13 2.59 -33.50
C VAL A 724 -5.25 2.75 -32.25
N LYS A 725 -4.27 3.65 -32.36
CA LYS A 725 -3.38 4.06 -31.26
C LYS A 725 -4.18 4.81 -30.17
N TYR A 726 -4.45 4.15 -29.04
CA TYR A 726 -4.70 4.85 -27.79
C TYR A 726 -3.42 5.60 -27.40
N THR A 727 -3.41 6.92 -27.49
CA THR A 727 -2.31 7.75 -26.98
C THR A 727 -2.67 8.21 -25.59
N PRO A 728 -2.19 7.56 -24.51
CA PRO A 728 -2.39 8.08 -23.17
C PRO A 728 -1.83 9.51 -23.09
N HIS A 729 -2.60 10.43 -22.50
CA HIS A 729 -2.08 11.76 -22.21
C HIS A 729 -0.78 11.62 -21.41
N LYS A 730 0.26 12.33 -21.82
CA LYS A 730 1.62 12.15 -21.24
C LYS A 730 1.70 12.52 -19.75
N ARG A 731 0.75 13.31 -19.23
CA ARG A 731 0.66 13.77 -17.83
C ARG A 731 -0.11 12.78 -16.95
N ALA A 732 0.26 12.65 -15.69
CA ALA A 732 -0.48 11.84 -14.72
C ALA A 732 -1.83 12.51 -14.36
N PRO A 733 -2.97 11.78 -14.40
CA PRO A 733 -4.28 12.33 -14.06
C PRO A 733 -4.48 12.55 -12.55
N VAL A 734 -3.91 11.67 -11.73
CA VAL A 734 -3.90 11.73 -10.25
C VAL A 734 -2.44 11.75 -9.78
N LEU A 735 -2.09 12.66 -8.88
CA LEU A 735 -0.70 12.81 -8.43
C LEU A 735 -0.38 11.99 -7.19
N ARG A 736 -1.32 11.92 -6.24
CA ARG A 736 -1.21 11.15 -4.99
C ARG A 736 -2.60 10.75 -4.55
N GLN A 737 -2.76 9.48 -4.19
CA GLN A 737 -3.94 8.92 -3.58
C GLN A 737 -3.50 8.06 -2.39
N GLU A 738 -4.02 8.35 -1.20
CA GLU A 738 -3.64 7.67 0.04
C GLU A 738 -4.78 7.70 1.05
N ALA A 739 -4.99 6.61 1.78
CA ALA A 739 -5.88 6.60 2.93
C ALA A 739 -5.14 7.15 4.17
N LEU A 740 -5.54 8.33 4.66
CA LEU A 740 -4.96 8.93 5.88
C LEU A 740 -5.44 8.22 7.16
N ALA A 741 -6.64 7.65 7.09
CA ALA A 741 -7.27 6.84 8.13
C ALA A 741 -8.15 5.77 7.45
N GLU A 742 -8.67 4.79 8.20
CA GLU A 742 -9.54 3.73 7.66
C GLU A 742 -10.78 4.27 6.93
N ASP A 743 -11.28 5.45 7.33
CA ASP A 743 -12.48 6.08 6.77
C ASP A 743 -12.18 7.31 5.91
N THR A 744 -10.90 7.67 5.70
CA THR A 744 -10.52 8.97 5.12
C THR A 744 -9.53 8.83 3.98
N LEU A 745 -9.99 9.12 2.76
CA LEU A 745 -9.19 9.15 1.53
C LEU A 745 -8.70 10.58 1.23
N PHE A 746 -7.44 10.69 0.82
CA PHE A 746 -6.78 11.94 0.45
C PHE A 746 -6.25 11.85 -0.97
N CYS A 747 -6.62 12.83 -1.81
CA CYS A 747 -6.26 12.84 -3.23
C CYS A 747 -5.78 14.22 -3.68
N LEU A 748 -4.75 14.24 -4.53
CA LEU A 748 -4.11 15.46 -5.05
C LEU A 748 -4.03 15.50 -6.58
N PHE A 749 -4.21 16.70 -7.12
CA PHE A 749 -4.21 17.05 -8.54
C PHE A 749 -3.31 18.26 -8.80
N ASP A 750 -2.79 18.40 -10.03
CA ASP A 750 -2.03 19.58 -10.48
C ASP A 750 -2.92 20.73 -10.97
N ARG A 751 -4.24 20.53 -11.03
CA ARG A 751 -5.22 21.43 -11.66
C ARG A 751 -6.45 21.61 -10.80
N ALA A 752 -7.01 22.80 -10.82
CA ALA A 752 -8.26 23.16 -10.15
C ALA A 752 -9.47 23.03 -11.10
N PRO A 753 -10.70 22.88 -10.59
CA PRO A 753 -11.91 22.95 -11.40
C PRO A 753 -12.08 24.32 -12.07
N GLY A 754 -12.35 24.32 -13.37
CA GLY A 754 -12.39 25.53 -14.20
C GLY A 754 -12.53 25.24 -15.70
N LYS A 755 -12.63 26.31 -16.51
CA LYS A 755 -13.16 26.25 -17.87
C LYS A 755 -12.51 25.24 -18.82
N ASP A 756 -11.24 24.85 -18.65
CA ASP A 756 -10.57 24.01 -19.65
C ASP A 756 -9.59 22.94 -19.11
N GLU A 757 -9.60 22.54 -17.84
CA GLU A 757 -8.58 21.56 -17.35
C GLU A 757 -9.13 20.37 -16.55
N LEU A 758 -10.05 20.57 -15.60
CA LEU A 758 -10.64 19.51 -14.77
C LEU A 758 -12.17 19.57 -14.85
N GLN A 759 -12.76 18.82 -15.79
CA GLN A 759 -14.18 18.86 -16.10
C GLN A 759 -15.02 17.89 -15.26
N ALA A 760 -14.51 16.68 -15.04
CA ALA A 760 -15.20 15.64 -14.31
C ALA A 760 -14.28 14.91 -13.34
N LEU A 761 -14.84 14.45 -12.23
CA LEU A 761 -14.18 13.60 -11.25
C LEU A 761 -15.12 12.44 -10.93
N THR A 762 -14.67 11.21 -11.20
CA THR A 762 -15.50 10.01 -11.01
C THR A 762 -14.87 9.09 -9.99
N PHE A 763 -15.58 8.85 -8.89
CA PHE A 763 -15.27 7.82 -7.91
C PHE A 763 -15.92 6.53 -8.35
N THR A 764 -15.16 5.46 -8.43
CA THR A 764 -15.63 4.16 -8.92
C THR A 764 -15.31 3.08 -7.90
N GLN A 765 -16.31 2.26 -7.59
CA GLN A 765 -16.09 1.05 -6.81
C GLN A 765 -15.09 0.11 -7.53
N PRO A 766 -14.09 -0.46 -6.83
CA PRO A 766 -13.09 -1.30 -7.48
C PRO A 766 -13.72 -2.53 -8.17
N PRO A 767 -13.41 -2.78 -9.47
CA PRO A 767 -14.03 -3.89 -10.22
C PRO A 767 -13.69 -5.29 -9.72
N HIS A 768 -12.51 -5.48 -9.12
CA HIS A 768 -12.09 -6.78 -8.60
C HIS A 768 -12.90 -7.22 -7.37
N GLN A 769 -13.57 -6.29 -6.68
CA GLN A 769 -14.44 -6.57 -5.54
C GLN A 769 -15.91 -6.75 -5.94
N GLN A 770 -16.19 -6.95 -7.23
CA GLN A 770 -17.54 -7.28 -7.68
C GLN A 770 -18.02 -8.56 -6.98
N TYR A 771 -19.16 -8.47 -6.31
CA TYR A 771 -19.79 -9.55 -5.57
C TYR A 771 -21.15 -9.90 -6.17
N PHE A 772 -21.74 -11.03 -5.77
CA PHE A 772 -23.07 -11.43 -6.25
C PHE A 772 -24.15 -10.96 -5.27
N VAL A 773 -25.26 -10.47 -5.79
CA VAL A 773 -26.44 -10.02 -5.05
C VAL A 773 -27.69 -10.66 -5.63
N VAL A 774 -28.67 -10.95 -4.77
CA VAL A 774 -30.00 -11.45 -5.21
C VAL A 774 -30.82 -10.35 -5.89
N GLY A 775 -30.63 -9.10 -5.45
CA GLY A 775 -31.33 -7.92 -5.94
C GLY A 775 -30.80 -6.65 -5.27
N ASP A 776 -31.38 -5.51 -5.64
CA ASP A 776 -31.00 -4.20 -5.12
C ASP A 776 -31.37 -4.07 -3.62
N ASP A 777 -32.53 -4.60 -3.21
CA ASP A 777 -32.98 -4.60 -1.82
C ASP A 777 -33.74 -5.89 -1.46
N ILE A 778 -33.56 -6.39 -0.23
CA ILE A 778 -34.24 -7.58 0.28
C ILE A 778 -34.72 -7.38 1.72
N SER A 779 -35.98 -7.72 1.94
CA SER A 779 -36.61 -7.76 3.26
C SER A 779 -37.19 -9.15 3.55
N THR A 780 -37.70 -9.33 4.77
CA THR A 780 -38.42 -10.55 5.15
C THR A 780 -39.66 -10.82 4.31
N THR A 781 -40.20 -9.81 3.62
CA THR A 781 -41.46 -9.95 2.85
C THR A 781 -41.36 -9.61 1.38
N ALA A 782 -40.35 -8.86 0.94
CA ALA A 782 -40.24 -8.33 -0.42
C ALA A 782 -38.81 -8.37 -0.94
N LEU A 783 -38.66 -8.58 -2.26
CA LEU A 783 -37.41 -8.53 -3.00
C LEU A 783 -37.55 -7.55 -4.16
N THR A 784 -36.63 -6.60 -4.27
CA THR A 784 -36.51 -5.69 -5.42
C THR A 784 -35.27 -6.09 -6.22
N THR A 785 -35.46 -6.40 -7.50
CA THR A 785 -34.36 -6.77 -8.41
C THR A 785 -34.56 -6.14 -9.77
N ALA A 786 -33.48 -5.80 -10.46
CA ALA A 786 -33.53 -5.11 -11.73
C ALA A 786 -32.54 -5.71 -12.72
N TYR A 787 -33.06 -6.14 -13.88
CA TYR A 787 -32.31 -6.91 -14.86
C TYR A 787 -31.41 -6.03 -15.72
N LYS A 788 -30.17 -6.50 -15.91
CA LYS A 788 -29.15 -5.81 -16.69
C LYS A 788 -29.28 -6.16 -18.17
N ARG A 789 -28.90 -5.24 -19.04
CA ARG A 789 -28.72 -5.54 -20.45
C ARG A 789 -27.50 -6.44 -20.67
N THR A 790 -27.68 -7.53 -21.42
CA THR A 790 -26.62 -8.52 -21.71
C THR A 790 -26.18 -8.40 -23.16
N TYR A 791 -24.88 -8.21 -23.39
CA TYR A 791 -24.29 -8.07 -24.72
C TYR A 791 -23.61 -9.37 -25.14
N THR A 792 -24.10 -9.98 -26.21
CA THR A 792 -23.44 -11.11 -26.90
C THR A 792 -22.88 -10.70 -28.26
N ILE A 793 -23.46 -9.64 -28.84
CA ILE A 793 -22.95 -8.93 -30.01
C ILE A 793 -22.51 -7.55 -29.53
N ALA A 794 -21.36 -7.08 -29.99
CA ALA A 794 -20.92 -5.71 -29.71
C ALA A 794 -21.88 -4.71 -30.37
N PRO A 795 -22.31 -3.64 -29.68
CA PRO A 795 -23.20 -2.64 -30.26
C PRO A 795 -22.54 -1.94 -31.45
N THR A 796 -23.32 -1.65 -32.51
CA THR A 796 -22.84 -1.00 -33.74
C THR A 796 -22.23 0.39 -33.52
N ASP A 797 -22.67 1.10 -32.49
CA ASP A 797 -22.23 2.46 -32.18
C ASP A 797 -21.07 2.48 -31.16
N GLY A 798 -20.58 1.32 -30.73
CA GLY A 798 -19.54 1.19 -29.70
C GLY A 798 -19.97 1.59 -28.27
N LYS A 799 -21.18 2.15 -28.10
CA LYS A 799 -21.73 2.55 -26.80
C LYS A 799 -22.55 1.43 -26.18
N TYR A 800 -22.16 0.99 -24.99
CA TYR A 800 -22.95 0.10 -24.14
C TYR A 800 -23.94 0.93 -23.32
N ASN A 801 -25.18 0.46 -23.22
CA ASN A 801 -26.25 1.05 -22.42
C ASN A 801 -26.52 0.12 -21.22
N TYR A 802 -26.25 0.64 -20.04
CA TYR A 802 -26.31 -0.08 -18.77
C TYR A 802 -27.61 0.17 -17.98
N GLU A 803 -28.55 0.92 -18.55
CA GLU A 803 -29.89 1.11 -17.98
C GLU A 803 -30.53 -0.25 -17.72
N PRO A 804 -31.19 -0.45 -16.56
CA PRO A 804 -31.94 -1.66 -16.31
C PRO A 804 -33.03 -1.83 -17.36
N ILE A 805 -33.17 -3.02 -17.93
CA ILE A 805 -34.23 -3.29 -18.91
C ILE A 805 -35.59 -3.23 -18.22
N ALA A 806 -35.67 -3.82 -17.03
CA ALA A 806 -36.86 -3.83 -16.19
C ALA A 806 -36.51 -3.97 -14.71
N GLU A 807 -37.31 -3.32 -13.87
CA GLU A 807 -37.32 -3.52 -12.42
C GLU A 807 -38.48 -4.44 -12.03
N ARG A 808 -38.25 -5.30 -11.04
CA ARG A 808 -39.21 -6.26 -10.49
C ARG A 808 -39.27 -6.10 -8.98
N ILE A 809 -40.48 -5.91 -8.47
CA ILE A 809 -40.79 -5.95 -7.03
C ILE A 809 -41.60 -7.21 -6.80
N ILE A 810 -41.07 -8.11 -5.97
CA ILE A 810 -41.63 -9.43 -5.70
C ILE A 810 -42.00 -9.49 -4.22
N ASP A 811 -43.28 -9.68 -3.95
CA ASP A 811 -43.76 -9.89 -2.58
C ASP A 811 -43.96 -11.38 -2.29
N SER A 812 -43.55 -11.80 -1.09
CA SER A 812 -43.78 -13.15 -0.54
C SER A 812 -45.27 -13.53 -0.46
N LYS A 813 -46.18 -12.55 -0.35
CA LYS A 813 -47.61 -12.76 -0.15
C LYS A 813 -48.43 -12.79 -1.44
N THR A 814 -47.90 -12.23 -2.53
CA THR A 814 -48.62 -12.17 -3.80
C THR A 814 -48.11 -13.29 -4.72
N PRO A 815 -48.98 -14.22 -5.15
CA PRO A 815 -48.55 -15.27 -6.06
C PRO A 815 -48.27 -14.66 -7.43
N THR A 816 -46.99 -14.60 -7.81
CA THR A 816 -46.57 -14.22 -9.15
C THR A 816 -46.58 -15.45 -10.07
N PRO A 817 -46.87 -15.28 -11.37
CA PRO A 817 -46.84 -16.39 -12.33
C PRO A 817 -45.44 -17.02 -12.46
N LYS A 818 -44.38 -16.25 -12.18
CA LYS A 818 -43.01 -16.71 -12.07
C LYS A 818 -42.47 -16.37 -10.68
N CYS A 819 -42.10 -17.37 -9.91
CA CYS A 819 -41.52 -17.19 -8.58
C CYS A 819 -40.00 -17.15 -8.73
N ILE A 820 -39.38 -16.01 -8.39
CA ILE A 820 -37.92 -15.80 -8.53
C ILE A 820 -37.18 -16.17 -7.23
N PHE A 821 -37.81 -15.96 -6.08
CA PHE A 821 -37.19 -16.19 -4.76
C PHE A 821 -38.15 -16.92 -3.82
N LEU A 822 -37.63 -17.89 -3.08
CA LEU A 822 -38.38 -18.72 -2.14
C LEU A 822 -37.95 -18.40 -0.70
N TRP A 823 -38.83 -17.73 0.06
CA TRP A 823 -38.61 -17.47 1.49
C TRP A 823 -38.77 -18.76 2.34
N GLY A 824 -39.78 -19.59 2.03
CA GLY A 824 -40.14 -20.79 2.81
C GLY A 824 -40.93 -20.46 4.09
N GLU A 825 -41.40 -21.50 4.80
CA GLU A 825 -42.06 -21.31 6.09
C GLU A 825 -41.05 -20.69 7.08
N ASN A 826 -41.38 -19.55 7.69
CA ASN A 826 -40.52 -18.82 8.64
C ASN A 826 -39.09 -18.52 8.14
N ASN A 827 -38.91 -18.15 6.86
CA ASN A 827 -37.58 -17.93 6.28
C ASN A 827 -36.68 -19.16 6.33
N GLU A 828 -37.17 -20.41 6.24
CA GLU A 828 -36.30 -21.59 6.22
C GLU A 828 -35.62 -21.85 4.87
N ALA A 829 -36.25 -21.49 3.75
CA ALA A 829 -35.71 -21.78 2.41
C ALA A 829 -34.61 -20.78 2.01
N ARG A 830 -34.99 -19.50 1.85
CA ARG A 830 -34.11 -18.35 1.54
C ARG A 830 -33.22 -18.52 0.31
N PHE A 831 -33.70 -19.15 -0.75
CA PHE A 831 -32.88 -19.38 -1.94
C PHE A 831 -33.58 -18.98 -3.25
N LEU A 832 -32.76 -18.68 -4.26
CA LEU A 832 -33.16 -18.31 -5.61
C LEU A 832 -33.81 -19.49 -6.34
N ASN A 833 -35.01 -19.28 -6.88
CA ASN A 833 -35.66 -20.24 -7.77
C ASN A 833 -35.13 -20.06 -9.20
N LEU A 834 -34.02 -20.72 -9.51
CA LEU A 834 -33.31 -20.56 -10.78
C LEU A 834 -34.17 -20.81 -12.03
N PRO A 835 -35.04 -21.83 -12.11
CA PRO A 835 -35.94 -22.01 -13.26
C PRO A 835 -36.86 -20.81 -13.52
N GLY A 836 -37.43 -20.23 -12.45
CA GLY A 836 -38.27 -19.04 -12.54
C GLY A 836 -37.47 -17.80 -12.96
N LEU A 837 -36.29 -17.60 -12.36
CA LEU A 837 -35.38 -16.50 -12.69
C LEU A 837 -34.89 -16.57 -14.15
N VAL A 838 -34.44 -17.74 -14.60
CA VAL A 838 -33.93 -17.96 -15.96
C VAL A 838 -35.00 -17.63 -16.99
N GLN A 839 -36.24 -18.10 -16.78
CA GLN A 839 -37.34 -17.82 -17.71
C GLN A 839 -37.75 -16.35 -17.69
N ASP A 840 -37.68 -15.66 -16.55
CA ASP A 840 -37.99 -14.24 -16.49
C ASP A 840 -36.95 -13.37 -17.19
N ILE A 841 -35.66 -13.68 -17.00
CA ILE A 841 -34.56 -13.04 -17.74
C ILE A 841 -34.67 -13.30 -19.24
N TRP A 842 -34.97 -14.54 -19.63
CA TRP A 842 -35.11 -14.91 -21.05
C TRP A 842 -36.21 -14.13 -21.75
N ASP A 843 -37.38 -14.00 -21.13
CA ASP A 843 -38.51 -13.28 -21.71
C ASP A 843 -38.20 -11.78 -21.92
N GLU A 844 -37.38 -11.19 -21.04
CA GLU A 844 -36.95 -9.80 -21.14
C GLU A 844 -35.86 -9.60 -22.23
N LEU A 845 -34.85 -10.49 -22.27
CA LEU A 845 -33.75 -10.41 -23.24
C LEU A 845 -34.17 -10.76 -24.68
N VAL A 846 -35.20 -11.59 -24.86
CA VAL A 846 -35.70 -11.99 -26.20
C VAL A 846 -36.77 -11.03 -26.73
N SER A 847 -37.13 -9.99 -25.96
CA SER A 847 -38.02 -8.93 -26.43
C SER A 847 -37.49 -8.28 -27.72
N GLU A 848 -38.39 -7.84 -28.61
CA GLU A 848 -37.99 -7.31 -29.94
C GLU A 848 -37.00 -6.13 -29.86
N LYS A 849 -37.00 -5.40 -28.74
CA LYS A 849 -36.10 -4.27 -28.49
C LYS A 849 -34.67 -4.71 -28.18
N GLU A 850 -34.48 -5.89 -27.59
CA GLU A 850 -33.18 -6.35 -27.06
C GLU A 850 -32.50 -7.41 -27.96
N LYS A 851 -33.21 -7.96 -28.96
CA LYS A 851 -32.66 -8.89 -29.97
C LYS A 851 -31.45 -8.34 -30.74
N ALA A 852 -31.27 -7.02 -30.80
CA ALA A 852 -30.11 -6.39 -31.41
C ALA A 852 -28.80 -6.64 -30.62
N PHE A 853 -28.91 -6.89 -29.31
CA PHE A 853 -27.77 -7.02 -28.38
C PHE A 853 -27.56 -8.45 -27.89
N PHE A 854 -28.64 -9.25 -27.84
CA PHE A 854 -28.64 -10.64 -27.39
C PHE A 854 -28.98 -11.63 -28.53
N ASN A 855 -27.99 -12.42 -28.94
CA ASN A 855 -28.04 -13.46 -29.96
C ASN A 855 -27.52 -14.78 -29.39
N ASP A 856 -28.18 -15.25 -28.34
CA ASP A 856 -27.94 -16.59 -27.80
C ASP A 856 -29.23 -17.43 -27.85
N THR A 857 -29.07 -18.75 -27.91
CA THR A 857 -30.17 -19.72 -28.00
C THR A 857 -30.68 -20.17 -26.63
N MET A 858 -29.92 -19.94 -25.55
CA MET A 858 -30.31 -20.27 -24.17
C MET A 858 -29.59 -19.35 -23.17
N ILE A 859 -30.14 -19.19 -21.96
CA ILE A 859 -29.45 -18.53 -20.85
C ILE A 859 -28.36 -19.46 -20.30
N SER A 860 -27.13 -18.95 -20.28
CA SER A 860 -25.96 -19.69 -19.81
C SER A 860 -25.62 -19.36 -18.34
N ALA A 861 -24.69 -20.12 -17.74
CA ALA A 861 -24.20 -19.83 -16.38
C ALA A 861 -23.49 -18.48 -16.30
N ALA A 862 -22.77 -18.10 -17.37
CA ALA A 862 -22.13 -16.79 -17.48
C ALA A 862 -23.16 -15.65 -17.50
N THR A 863 -24.30 -15.84 -18.19
CA THR A 863 -25.39 -14.86 -18.21
C THR A 863 -26.01 -14.67 -16.82
N ILE A 864 -26.25 -15.76 -16.09
CA ILE A 864 -26.75 -15.67 -14.71
C ILE A 864 -25.73 -15.00 -13.78
N GLY A 865 -24.45 -15.35 -13.90
CA GLY A 865 -23.37 -14.68 -13.17
C GLY A 865 -23.35 -13.17 -13.43
N TYR A 866 -23.48 -12.74 -14.67
CA TYR A 866 -23.54 -11.32 -15.02
C TYR A 866 -24.77 -10.59 -14.44
N GLN A 867 -25.94 -11.23 -14.51
CA GLN A 867 -27.20 -10.68 -13.98
C GLN A 867 -27.18 -10.52 -12.46
N LEU A 868 -26.68 -11.54 -11.75
CA LEU A 868 -26.57 -11.55 -10.29
C LEU A 868 -25.32 -10.79 -9.78
N GLY A 869 -24.35 -10.48 -10.64
CA GLY A 869 -23.20 -9.66 -10.25
C GLY A 869 -23.68 -8.30 -9.76
N SER A 870 -22.98 -7.69 -8.81
CA SER A 870 -23.28 -6.34 -8.35
C SER A 870 -23.09 -5.33 -9.48
N ARG A 871 -23.77 -4.20 -9.38
CA ARG A 871 -23.50 -3.04 -10.23
C ARG A 871 -22.26 -2.34 -9.70
N ILE A 872 -21.42 -1.85 -10.59
CA ILE A 872 -20.32 -0.98 -10.21
C ILE A 872 -20.91 0.41 -10.01
N TYR A 873 -20.99 0.83 -8.75
CA TYR A 873 -21.45 2.17 -8.41
C TYR A 873 -20.36 3.19 -8.72
N GLN A 874 -20.77 4.30 -9.32
CA GLN A 874 -19.91 5.44 -9.56
C GLN A 874 -20.57 6.72 -9.06
N LEU A 875 -19.75 7.60 -8.50
CA LEU A 875 -20.14 8.97 -8.19
C LEU A 875 -19.37 9.89 -9.14
N ARG A 876 -20.05 10.44 -10.14
CA ARG A 876 -19.50 11.42 -11.08
C ARG A 876 -19.85 12.84 -10.62
N LEU A 877 -18.83 13.68 -10.51
CA LEU A 877 -18.95 15.10 -10.21
C LEU A 877 -18.52 15.89 -11.44
N ASN A 878 -19.38 16.77 -11.95
CA ASN A 878 -19.06 17.60 -13.11
C ASN A 878 -18.89 19.07 -12.70
N SER A 879 -17.99 19.77 -13.38
CA SER A 879 -17.78 21.22 -13.21
C SER A 879 -18.89 22.00 -13.92
N ALA A 880 -19.46 23.00 -13.22
CA ALA A 880 -20.54 23.85 -13.70
C ALA A 880 -20.17 24.73 -14.92
N ALA A 881 -18.91 24.80 -15.31
CA ALA A 881 -18.41 25.66 -16.39
C ALA A 881 -18.70 25.15 -17.83
N ALA A 882 -19.19 23.90 -17.97
CA ALA A 882 -19.44 23.28 -19.27
C ALA A 882 -20.61 23.89 -20.08
N GLU A 883 -21.36 24.86 -19.53
CA GLU A 883 -22.53 25.45 -20.20
C GLU A 883 -22.28 26.81 -20.89
N THR A 884 -21.07 27.39 -20.84
CA THR A 884 -20.84 28.75 -21.41
C THR A 884 -19.46 28.94 -22.06
N GLU A 885 -19.35 28.53 -23.32
CA GLU A 885 -18.28 28.98 -24.23
C GLU A 885 -18.68 30.25 -25.00
N THR A 886 -17.87 31.32 -24.89
CA THR A 886 -17.50 32.21 -26.01
C THR A 886 -16.42 33.22 -25.54
N GLU A 887 -15.28 33.16 -26.23
CA GLU A 887 -14.29 34.21 -26.56
C GLU A 887 -13.50 34.97 -25.45
N SER A 888 -12.18 34.73 -25.37
CA SER A 888 -11.13 35.51 -26.10
C SER A 888 -9.74 35.41 -25.44
N GLU A 889 -8.71 35.35 -26.28
CA GLU A 889 -7.28 35.14 -26.00
C GLU A 889 -6.55 36.37 -25.42
N SER A 890 -5.48 36.17 -24.63
CA SER A 890 -4.23 37.00 -24.72
C SER A 890 -3.00 36.38 -23.99
N GLU A 891 -1.82 36.69 -24.53
CA GLU A 891 -0.49 36.09 -24.34
C GLU A 891 0.27 36.40 -23.00
N PRO A 892 1.37 35.66 -22.68
CA PRO A 892 1.97 35.58 -21.33
C PRO A 892 3.30 36.35 -21.16
N LYS A 893 3.64 36.84 -19.95
CA LYS A 893 5.02 37.13 -19.49
C LYS A 893 5.22 37.01 -17.95
N PRO A 894 6.46 36.77 -17.47
CA PRO A 894 6.72 35.93 -16.29
C PRO A 894 7.28 36.66 -15.05
N ALA A 895 7.03 36.09 -13.87
CA ALA A 895 7.84 36.23 -12.66
C ALA A 895 7.59 35.00 -11.76
N PHE A 896 8.32 34.85 -10.66
CA PHE A 896 8.24 33.65 -9.85
C PHE A 896 6.90 33.56 -9.08
N SER A 897 5.98 32.78 -9.65
CA SER A 897 4.70 32.31 -9.11
C SER A 897 4.63 30.82 -9.45
N THR A 898 4.26 29.98 -8.50
CA THR A 898 4.28 28.51 -8.59
C THR A 898 3.12 27.95 -9.42
N LEU A 899 2.64 28.69 -10.42
CA LEU A 899 1.37 28.40 -11.08
C LEU A 899 1.55 28.27 -12.59
N MET A 900 1.48 27.02 -13.08
CA MET A 900 0.82 26.75 -14.34
C MET A 900 -0.68 26.99 -14.08
N GLY A 901 -1.26 28.01 -14.72
CA GLY A 901 -2.70 28.27 -14.72
C GLY A 901 -3.36 28.40 -13.35
N ALA A 902 -3.09 29.50 -12.62
CA ALA A 902 -3.89 29.81 -11.43
C ALA A 902 -5.31 30.25 -11.84
N PRO A 903 -6.36 29.76 -11.17
CA PRO A 903 -7.67 30.42 -11.17
C PRO A 903 -7.51 31.88 -10.72
N GLY A 904 -8.23 32.81 -11.33
CA GLY A 904 -8.31 34.17 -10.81
C GLY A 904 -8.90 34.18 -9.37
N PRO A 905 -8.61 35.23 -8.56
CA PRO A 905 -9.09 35.32 -7.18
C PRO A 905 -10.63 35.29 -7.02
N ASP A 906 -11.38 35.49 -8.12
CA ASP A 906 -12.85 35.46 -8.16
C ASP A 906 -13.46 34.09 -8.52
N GLN A 907 -12.64 33.04 -8.70
CA GLN A 907 -13.13 31.73 -9.14
C GLN A 907 -13.61 30.87 -7.95
N ASP A 908 -14.93 30.63 -7.88
CA ASP A 908 -15.54 29.81 -6.83
C ASP A 908 -15.08 28.35 -6.95
N LEU A 909 -14.44 27.82 -5.89
CA LEU A 909 -13.98 26.42 -5.84
C LEU A 909 -15.12 25.42 -5.63
N ARG A 910 -16.37 25.89 -5.43
CA ARG A 910 -17.60 25.08 -5.36
C ARG A 910 -18.16 24.65 -6.73
N GLN A 911 -17.32 24.64 -7.76
CA GLN A 911 -17.76 24.40 -9.14
C GLN A 911 -18.29 22.99 -9.41
N PHE A 912 -17.95 22.01 -8.57
CA PHE A 912 -18.50 20.67 -8.69
C PHE A 912 -19.92 20.60 -8.12
N LYS A 913 -20.87 20.17 -8.95
CA LYS A 913 -22.24 19.85 -8.53
C LYS A 913 -22.51 18.37 -8.75
N MET A 914 -23.29 17.76 -7.87
CA MET A 914 -23.76 16.39 -8.03
C MET A 914 -24.77 16.33 -9.19
N LEU A 915 -24.55 15.41 -10.14
CA LEU A 915 -25.49 15.05 -11.20
C LEU A 915 -26.04 13.64 -10.95
N ASN A 916 -26.63 13.42 -9.76
CA ASN A 916 -27.16 12.14 -9.28
C ASN A 916 -26.09 11.04 -9.11
N ALA A 917 -26.12 10.27 -8.01
CA ALA A 917 -25.40 9.00 -7.95
C ALA A 917 -26.08 8.04 -8.92
N ARG A 918 -25.36 7.57 -9.93
CA ARG A 918 -25.88 6.70 -10.99
C ARG A 918 -24.82 5.67 -11.39
N PRO A 919 -25.21 4.49 -11.88
CA PRO A 919 -24.26 3.52 -12.41
C PRO A 919 -23.37 4.12 -13.50
N ALA A 920 -22.18 3.56 -13.65
CA ALA A 920 -21.00 4.12 -14.32
C ALA A 920 -21.14 4.88 -15.66
N GLU A 921 -22.12 4.60 -16.52
CA GLU A 921 -21.99 4.94 -17.94
C GLU A 921 -23.33 5.37 -18.60
N GLU A 922 -24.02 6.39 -18.05
CA GLU A 922 -25.22 7.00 -18.66
C GLU A 922 -25.08 8.51 -18.93
N GLU A 923 -25.12 8.93 -20.20
CA GLU A 923 -25.41 10.31 -20.63
C GLU A 923 -26.83 10.43 -21.21
N SER A 924 -27.69 11.12 -20.45
CA SER A 924 -28.97 11.80 -20.75
C SER A 924 -29.99 11.24 -21.76
N ILE A 925 -31.24 11.09 -21.30
CA ILE A 925 -32.43 11.83 -21.82
C ILE A 925 -33.31 12.26 -20.63
N ALA A 926 -33.75 13.53 -20.63
CA ALA A 926 -34.48 14.17 -19.54
C ALA A 926 -35.93 13.69 -19.38
N GLY A 927 -36.37 13.47 -18.13
CA GLY A 927 -37.80 13.49 -17.78
C GLY A 927 -38.17 12.78 -16.48
N SER A 928 -38.59 13.60 -15.51
CA SER A 928 -39.56 13.35 -14.42
C SER A 928 -39.00 13.42 -12.99
N GLU A 929 -39.50 14.43 -12.24
CA GLU A 929 -39.28 14.61 -10.81
C GLU A 929 -40.18 13.68 -9.98
N PRO A 930 -39.67 13.06 -8.90
CA PRO A 930 -40.49 12.56 -7.80
C PRO A 930 -40.37 13.45 -6.54
N PRO A 931 -41.31 13.33 -5.59
CA PRO A 931 -41.72 14.44 -4.73
C PRO A 931 -40.78 14.67 -3.54
N LYS A 932 -40.60 15.95 -3.22
CA LYS A 932 -40.02 16.44 -1.96
C LYS A 932 -40.87 15.99 -0.78
N ASN A 933 -40.30 15.20 0.12
CA ASN A 933 -40.53 15.22 1.57
C ASN A 933 -39.64 14.16 2.23
N VAL A 934 -38.51 14.56 2.81
CA VAL A 934 -37.81 13.75 3.82
C VAL A 934 -37.50 14.66 5.00
N ALA A 935 -38.15 14.36 6.12
CA ALA A 935 -37.94 15.02 7.39
C ALA A 935 -36.55 14.67 7.93
N MET A 936 -35.84 15.67 8.47
CA MET A 936 -34.60 15.47 9.22
C MET A 936 -34.85 14.49 10.38
N LEU A 937 -34.20 13.32 10.34
CA LEU A 937 -34.13 12.42 11.48
C LEU A 937 -32.74 12.56 12.12
N GLN A 938 -32.74 12.97 13.39
CA GLN A 938 -31.55 13.10 14.20
C GLN A 938 -30.94 11.72 14.50
N PRO A 939 -29.61 11.60 14.58
CA PRO A 939 -28.97 10.35 14.95
C PRO A 939 -29.23 10.02 16.43
N PHE A 940 -29.71 8.80 16.66
CA PHE A 940 -29.85 8.19 17.98
C PHE A 940 -28.47 8.12 18.67
N SER A 941 -28.36 8.80 19.82
CA SER A 941 -27.21 8.69 20.73
C SER A 941 -27.36 7.45 21.62
N LEU A 942 -26.41 6.53 21.54
CA LEU A 942 -26.26 5.45 22.52
C LEU A 942 -25.05 5.73 23.44
N LEU A 943 -25.40 6.15 24.67
CA LEU A 943 -24.75 5.87 25.96
C LEU A 943 -23.21 5.98 26.06
N GLN A 944 -22.73 7.18 26.39
CA GLN A 944 -21.54 7.34 27.26
C GLN A 944 -21.99 7.94 28.60
N GLN A 945 -21.88 7.17 29.68
CA GLN A 945 -22.06 7.69 31.03
C GLN A 945 -20.77 8.39 31.52
N PRO A 946 -20.89 9.51 32.27
CA PRO A 946 -19.76 10.30 32.72
C PRO A 946 -19.25 9.80 34.09
N HIS A 947 -17.94 9.71 34.26
CA HIS A 947 -17.33 9.70 35.59
C HIS A 947 -16.66 11.03 35.88
N THR A 948 -17.26 11.71 36.84
CA THR A 948 -16.80 12.89 37.57
C THR A 948 -15.64 12.56 38.50
N SER A 949 -14.64 13.44 38.60
CA SER A 949 -14.30 14.10 39.88
C SER A 949 -13.32 15.27 39.68
N LEU A 950 -13.78 16.44 40.11
CA LEU A 950 -13.00 17.65 40.35
C LEU A 950 -12.43 17.57 41.78
N ALA A 951 -11.14 17.85 41.94
CA ALA A 951 -10.57 18.29 43.21
C ALA A 951 -10.10 19.74 43.07
N LYS A 952 -10.77 20.63 43.82
CA LYS A 952 -10.42 22.03 44.06
C LYS A 952 -9.27 22.13 45.07
N VAL A 953 -8.62 23.30 45.09
CA VAL A 953 -7.94 24.04 46.20
C VAL A 953 -6.66 24.66 45.61
N SER A 954 -6.30 25.95 45.73
CA SER A 954 -6.90 27.16 46.28
C SER A 954 -6.01 28.34 45.87
N ASN A 955 -6.61 29.52 45.64
CA ASN A 955 -5.93 30.79 45.49
C ASN A 955 -5.20 31.21 46.77
N SER A 956 -3.96 31.71 46.64
CA SER A 956 -3.41 32.70 47.56
C SER A 956 -2.50 33.68 46.81
N ALA A 957 -2.83 34.96 46.91
CA ALA A 957 -2.13 36.08 46.33
C ALA A 957 -0.95 36.57 47.20
N SER A 958 -0.14 37.44 46.59
CA SER A 958 0.83 38.41 47.15
C SER A 958 2.24 37.91 47.50
N CYS A 959 3.25 38.42 46.77
CA CYS A 959 4.15 39.51 47.22
C CYS A 959 5.37 39.66 46.29
N TYR A 960 5.51 40.83 45.65
CA TYR A 960 6.81 41.45 45.33
C TYR A 960 7.41 42.04 46.62
N PRO A 961 8.72 42.34 46.79
CA PRO A 961 9.68 42.99 45.85
C PRO A 961 11.09 42.30 45.89
N ALA A 962 12.23 42.75 45.35
CA ALA A 962 12.77 44.04 44.91
C ALA A 962 14.00 43.83 44.01
N MET A 963 14.33 44.85 43.21
CA MET A 963 15.62 45.00 42.51
C MET A 963 16.79 45.25 43.47
N ALA A 964 17.97 44.70 43.16
CA ALA A 964 19.25 45.25 43.58
C ALA A 964 20.35 44.98 42.52
N SER A 965 20.98 46.05 42.07
CA SER A 965 22.17 46.11 41.23
C SER A 965 23.46 45.86 42.04
N ALA A 966 24.42 45.12 41.49
CA ALA A 966 25.84 45.35 41.79
C ALA A 966 26.76 44.77 40.70
N THR A 967 27.72 45.59 40.32
CA THR A 967 28.83 45.37 39.39
C THR A 967 29.92 44.48 39.98
N GLY A 968 30.63 43.71 39.15
CA GLY A 968 31.88 43.04 39.52
C GLY A 968 32.40 42.11 38.42
N GLU A 969 33.42 42.56 37.69
CA GLU A 969 34.30 41.69 36.89
C GLU A 969 35.10 40.76 37.81
N LYS A 970 35.12 39.45 37.49
CA LYS A 970 36.36 38.65 37.39
C LYS A 970 36.11 37.19 37.00
N ASP A 971 36.96 36.77 36.08
CA ASP A 971 37.60 35.46 35.88
C ASP A 971 36.80 34.22 35.47
N ILE A 972 37.33 33.68 34.38
CA ILE A 972 37.04 32.49 33.59
C ILE A 972 37.09 31.21 34.44
N ALA A 973 36.00 30.44 34.43
CA ALA A 973 36.02 28.97 34.51
C ALA A 973 34.73 28.43 33.88
N ALA A 974 34.86 27.60 32.85
CA ALA A 974 33.74 26.94 32.19
C ALA A 974 33.11 25.87 33.10
N PRO A 975 31.79 25.91 33.38
CA PRO A 975 31.11 24.77 33.96
C PRO A 975 30.58 23.87 32.84
N ALA A 976 31.01 22.61 32.86
CA ALA A 976 30.40 21.53 32.11
C ALA A 976 28.93 21.37 32.56
N MET A 977 27.98 21.60 31.65
CA MET A 977 26.58 21.26 31.88
C MET A 977 26.38 19.79 31.53
N ILE A 978 26.18 19.03 32.61
CA ILE A 978 25.64 17.69 32.68
C ILE A 978 24.26 17.70 32.00
N LEU A 979 24.11 16.93 30.93
CA LEU A 979 22.81 16.57 30.38
C LEU A 979 22.27 15.45 31.25
N GLU A 980 21.16 15.69 31.95
CA GLU A 980 20.36 14.66 32.59
C GLU A 980 19.81 13.72 31.50
N GLU A 981 20.23 12.46 31.55
CA GLU A 981 19.63 11.35 30.82
C GLU A 981 18.24 11.06 31.39
N PRO A 982 17.26 10.60 30.57
CA PRO A 982 15.95 10.23 31.08
C PRO A 982 16.09 9.01 32.00
N GLU A 983 15.50 9.09 33.21
CA GLU A 983 15.30 7.95 34.10
C GLU A 983 14.53 6.85 33.35
N ILE A 984 15.26 5.88 32.82
CA ILE A 984 14.73 4.55 32.52
C ILE A 984 14.75 3.82 33.86
N GLN A 985 13.57 3.35 34.28
CA GLN A 985 13.41 2.56 35.48
C GLN A 985 14.39 1.38 35.44
N GLU A 986 15.41 1.42 36.31
CA GLU A 986 16.24 0.27 36.63
C GLU A 986 15.32 -0.77 37.28
N GLU A 987 14.91 -1.78 36.51
CA GLU A 987 14.41 -3.02 37.08
C GLU A 987 15.55 -3.65 37.89
N GLU A 988 15.28 -3.89 39.17
CA GLU A 988 16.19 -4.46 40.15
C GLU A 988 16.96 -5.67 39.58
N GLU A 989 18.30 -5.63 39.68
CA GLU A 989 19.16 -6.78 39.45
C GLU A 989 18.77 -7.91 40.40
N GLU A 990 17.96 -8.87 39.93
CA GLU A 990 17.90 -10.18 40.55
C GLU A 990 19.29 -10.84 40.42
N ALA A 991 20.02 -10.79 41.53
CA ALA A 991 21.26 -11.52 41.74
C ALA A 991 21.00 -13.03 41.62
N GLY A 992 21.12 -13.56 40.40
CA GLY A 992 21.12 -15.00 40.13
C GLY A 992 20.61 -15.34 38.73
N MET A 993 21.47 -15.96 37.92
CA MET A 993 21.14 -16.63 36.64
C MET A 993 21.16 -15.75 35.36
N THR A 994 22.31 -15.14 35.06
CA THR A 994 22.62 -14.52 33.76
C THR A 994 23.84 -15.17 33.09
N ILE A 995 23.85 -15.23 31.76
CA ILE A 995 25.02 -15.66 30.96
C ILE A 995 25.84 -14.41 30.63
N ARG A 996 27.08 -14.33 31.14
CA ARG A 996 27.98 -13.19 30.83
C ARG A 996 28.28 -13.17 29.33
N THR A 997 28.09 -12.00 28.73
CA THR A 997 28.44 -11.74 27.34
C THR A 997 29.96 -11.59 27.24
N LEU A 998 30.58 -12.36 26.36
CA LEU A 998 32.04 -12.41 26.18
C LEU A 998 32.57 -11.00 25.86
N SER A 999 33.40 -10.47 26.75
CA SER A 999 34.01 -9.16 26.64
C SER A 999 35.08 -9.12 25.54
N HIS A 1000 35.20 -7.96 24.90
CA HIS A 1000 36.14 -7.57 23.84
C HIS A 1000 37.39 -8.46 23.73
N HIS A 1001 37.42 -9.37 22.76
CA HIS A 1001 38.64 -10.08 22.41
C HIS A 1001 39.33 -9.41 21.23
N LYS A 1002 40.32 -8.58 21.55
CA LYS A 1002 41.34 -8.17 20.58
C LYS A 1002 42.30 -9.34 20.38
N ILE A 1003 42.36 -9.87 19.16
CA ILE A 1003 43.30 -10.92 18.77
C ILE A 1003 44.74 -10.34 18.85
N PRO A 1004 45.68 -10.92 19.61
CA PRO A 1004 47.10 -10.58 19.52
C PRO A 1004 47.71 -11.12 18.21
N PRO A 1005 48.74 -10.47 17.66
CA PRO A 1005 49.00 -10.49 16.22
C PRO A 1005 49.71 -11.77 15.74
N PRO A 1006 49.34 -12.25 14.55
CA PRO A 1006 50.30 -12.69 13.55
C PRO A 1006 50.18 -11.74 12.35
N ASP A 1007 51.18 -10.86 12.22
CA ASP A 1007 51.37 -9.88 11.14
C ASP A 1007 50.43 -8.65 11.10
N ALA A 1008 51.05 -7.47 11.04
CA ALA A 1008 50.41 -6.14 11.02
C ALA A 1008 49.56 -5.83 9.76
N GLN A 1009 49.29 -6.82 8.91
CA GLN A 1009 48.55 -6.65 7.65
C GLN A 1009 47.24 -7.45 7.60
N THR A 1010 46.87 -8.23 8.61
CA THR A 1010 45.63 -9.03 8.58
C THR A 1010 44.39 -8.23 9.06
N PRO A 1011 43.20 -8.43 8.45
CA PRO A 1011 41.99 -7.72 8.85
C PRO A 1011 41.52 -8.18 10.24
N GLN A 1012 41.35 -7.22 11.17
CA GLN A 1012 40.86 -7.48 12.53
C GLN A 1012 39.35 -7.25 12.65
N PHE A 1013 38.64 -8.20 13.26
CA PHE A 1013 37.21 -8.11 13.55
C PHE A 1013 36.96 -8.11 15.06
N ASP A 1014 36.07 -7.25 15.53
CA ASP A 1014 35.47 -7.29 16.86
C ASP A 1014 34.22 -8.18 16.79
N PHE A 1015 34.09 -9.11 17.74
CA PHE A 1015 32.95 -10.02 17.83
C PHE A 1015 32.25 -9.84 19.16
N LYS A 1016 30.93 -9.66 19.13
CA LYS A 1016 30.07 -9.51 20.32
C LYS A 1016 28.79 -10.31 20.20
N VAL A 1017 28.20 -10.68 21.33
CA VAL A 1017 26.87 -11.30 21.41
C VAL A 1017 26.09 -10.55 22.50
N TYR A 1018 24.84 -10.16 22.24
CA TYR A 1018 24.02 -9.41 23.20
C TYR A 1018 22.51 -9.55 22.88
N PRO A 1019 21.59 -9.34 23.84
CA PRO A 1019 20.15 -9.36 23.58
C PRO A 1019 19.71 -8.12 22.79
N LEU A 1020 18.65 -8.25 21.98
CA LEU A 1020 18.07 -7.11 21.25
C LEU A 1020 17.57 -6.03 22.23
N GLY A 1021 18.15 -4.84 22.17
CA GLY A 1021 17.79 -3.69 23.02
C GLY A 1021 18.86 -3.26 24.04
N SER A 1022 19.85 -4.10 24.35
CA SER A 1022 20.88 -3.77 25.35
C SER A 1022 22.28 -4.22 24.91
N TYR A 1023 23.04 -3.29 24.31
CA TYR A 1023 24.34 -3.56 23.67
C TYR A 1023 25.44 -4.09 24.63
N ASN A 1024 25.37 -3.74 25.92
CA ASN A 1024 26.34 -4.13 26.94
C ASN A 1024 25.77 -5.07 28.02
N ALA A 1025 24.56 -5.61 27.84
CA ALA A 1025 23.95 -6.47 28.85
C ALA A 1025 24.38 -7.94 28.70
N ALA A 1026 24.39 -8.65 29.83
CA ALA A 1026 24.45 -10.11 29.86
C ALA A 1026 23.20 -10.71 29.20
N LEU A 1027 23.30 -11.94 28.68
CA LEU A 1027 22.12 -12.64 28.17
C LEU A 1027 21.29 -13.16 29.36
N PRO A 1028 20.04 -12.69 29.54
CA PRO A 1028 19.21 -13.21 30.61
C PRO A 1028 18.90 -14.69 30.35
N SER A 1029 19.03 -15.52 31.38
CA SER A 1029 18.75 -16.96 31.32
C SER A 1029 17.42 -17.28 32.04
N GLN A 1030 16.86 -18.47 31.84
CA GLN A 1030 15.57 -18.92 32.44
C GLN A 1030 14.31 -18.12 32.07
N ARG A 1031 14.34 -17.27 31.04
CA ARG A 1031 13.10 -16.66 30.53
C ARG A 1031 12.17 -17.73 29.94
N THR A 1032 10.90 -17.65 30.29
CA THR A 1032 9.84 -18.51 29.74
C THR A 1032 9.62 -18.25 28.25
N VAL A 1033 9.91 -17.02 27.81
CA VAL A 1033 9.74 -16.55 26.44
C VAL A 1033 11.08 -16.61 25.67
N PRO A 1034 11.11 -17.15 24.43
CA PRO A 1034 12.27 -17.07 23.56
C PRO A 1034 12.65 -15.60 23.26
N GLN A 1035 13.94 -15.30 23.15
CA GLN A 1035 14.45 -13.94 22.95
C GLN A 1035 15.30 -13.81 21.70
N ASP A 1036 15.41 -12.60 21.18
CA ASP A 1036 16.21 -12.31 20.00
C ASP A 1036 17.65 -11.97 20.41
N ILE A 1037 18.61 -12.68 19.82
CA ILE A 1037 20.04 -12.54 20.13
C ILE A 1037 20.75 -11.92 18.93
N VAL A 1038 21.56 -10.90 19.17
CA VAL A 1038 22.38 -10.24 18.15
C VAL A 1038 23.81 -10.74 18.21
N PHE A 1039 24.36 -11.13 17.07
CA PHE A 1039 25.79 -11.40 16.86
C PHE A 1039 26.40 -10.18 16.15
N GLY A 1040 27.09 -9.34 16.93
CA GLY A 1040 27.79 -8.16 16.47
C GLY A 1040 29.14 -8.52 15.84
N ILE A 1041 29.38 -8.08 14.60
CA ILE A 1041 30.64 -8.33 13.87
C ILE A 1041 31.08 -7.03 13.19
N THR A 1042 32.08 -6.34 13.76
CA THR A 1042 32.56 -5.05 13.23
C THR A 1042 34.04 -5.10 12.89
N LEU A 1043 34.47 -4.36 11.87
CA LEU A 1043 35.86 -4.36 11.42
C LEU A 1043 36.69 -3.28 12.13
N LEU A 1044 37.76 -3.68 12.82
CA LEU A 1044 38.70 -2.84 13.55
C LEU A 1044 39.97 -2.58 12.70
N SER A 1045 39.86 -1.77 11.64
CA SER A 1045 40.95 -1.13 10.85
C SER A 1045 42.36 -1.77 10.74
N GLY A 1046 42.77 -2.17 9.52
CA GLY A 1046 44.18 -2.40 9.13
C GLY A 1046 44.32 -2.58 7.61
N ALA A 1047 45.28 -1.92 6.93
CA ALA A 1047 45.47 -1.84 5.45
C ALA A 1047 44.61 -2.78 4.57
N LEU A 1048 43.45 -2.27 4.13
CA LEU A 1048 42.23 -3.03 3.83
C LEU A 1048 41.95 -3.37 2.35
N PHE A 1049 42.87 -3.12 1.42
CA PHE A 1049 42.56 -3.23 -0.02
C PHE A 1049 42.99 -4.55 -0.68
N ASP A 1050 43.83 -5.35 -0.01
CA ASP A 1050 44.45 -6.55 -0.61
C ASP A 1050 43.74 -7.87 -0.26
N PHE A 1051 42.66 -7.83 0.54
CA PHE A 1051 41.93 -9.02 1.00
C PHE A 1051 40.48 -9.06 0.51
N ASP A 1052 40.09 -10.23 0.01
CA ASP A 1052 38.72 -10.58 -0.37
C ASP A 1052 38.13 -11.56 0.63
N LEU A 1053 37.02 -11.19 1.28
CA LEU A 1053 36.30 -12.00 2.26
C LEU A 1053 35.44 -13.04 1.54
N THR A 1054 35.62 -14.33 1.87
CA THR A 1054 34.86 -15.44 1.28
C THR A 1054 33.71 -15.88 2.19
N SER A 1055 33.94 -15.99 3.50
CA SER A 1055 32.90 -16.43 4.45
C SER A 1055 33.28 -16.16 5.91
N ILE A 1056 32.30 -15.89 6.76
CA ILE A 1056 32.45 -15.88 8.22
C ILE A 1056 31.55 -16.96 8.80
N THR A 1057 32.08 -17.87 9.61
CA THR A 1057 31.30 -18.91 10.30
C THR A 1057 31.35 -18.72 11.80
N VAL A 1058 30.18 -18.57 12.41
CA VAL A 1058 29.98 -18.53 13.88
C VAL A 1058 29.48 -19.90 14.32
N GLN A 1059 30.17 -20.55 15.24
CA GLN A 1059 29.78 -21.84 15.79
C GLN A 1059 29.26 -21.67 17.21
N VAL A 1060 27.96 -21.89 17.40
CA VAL A 1060 27.26 -21.75 18.68
C VAL A 1060 27.08 -23.12 19.34
N PRO A 1061 27.41 -23.29 20.63
CA PRO A 1061 27.18 -24.56 21.33
C PRO A 1061 25.72 -24.95 21.47
N MET A 1062 25.39 -26.21 21.13
CA MET A 1062 24.03 -26.73 21.15
C MET A 1062 23.95 -28.15 21.75
N GLY A 1063 23.05 -28.36 22.71
CA GLY A 1063 22.84 -29.65 23.39
C GLY A 1063 22.09 -29.50 24.72
N ALA A 1064 21.89 -30.60 25.44
CA ALA A 1064 21.30 -30.57 26.78
C ALA A 1064 22.19 -29.76 27.76
N ALA A 1065 21.57 -29.18 28.79
CA ALA A 1065 22.28 -28.41 29.82
C ALA A 1065 23.22 -29.29 30.66
N GLU A 1066 22.82 -30.54 30.95
CA GLU A 1066 23.64 -31.54 31.64
C GLU A 1066 24.38 -32.41 30.61
N ASN A 1067 25.59 -32.01 30.24
CA ASN A 1067 26.41 -32.73 29.26
C ASN A 1067 27.66 -33.32 29.96
N PRO A 1068 28.05 -34.59 29.70
CA PRO A 1068 29.21 -35.23 30.34
C PRO A 1068 30.57 -34.56 30.02
N ASP A 1069 30.64 -33.69 29.01
CA ASP A 1069 31.88 -33.07 28.52
C ASP A 1069 32.25 -31.72 29.19
N GLN A 1070 31.61 -31.32 30.30
CA GLN A 1070 31.84 -30.02 30.99
C GLN A 1070 31.66 -28.75 30.12
N ARG A 1071 31.05 -28.86 28.94
CA ARG A 1071 30.85 -27.75 28.00
C ARG A 1071 29.52 -27.02 28.24
N VAL A 1072 29.58 -25.71 28.44
CA VAL A 1072 28.40 -24.82 28.55
C VAL A 1072 27.73 -24.66 27.17
N ASN A 1073 26.47 -25.10 27.06
CA ASN A 1073 25.66 -24.99 25.85
C ASN A 1073 24.76 -23.73 25.89
N LEU A 1074 24.61 -23.00 24.78
CA LEU A 1074 23.76 -21.79 24.77
C LEU A 1074 22.27 -22.13 24.63
N LEU A 1075 21.95 -23.13 23.80
CA LEU A 1075 20.60 -23.54 23.45
C LEU A 1075 20.53 -25.05 23.20
N GLU A 1076 19.37 -25.67 23.45
CA GLU A 1076 19.20 -27.12 23.22
C GLU A 1076 18.90 -27.44 21.75
N THR A 1077 17.93 -26.72 21.17
CA THR A 1077 17.56 -26.77 19.75
C THR A 1077 17.10 -25.40 19.29
N TYR A 1078 17.29 -25.09 18.00
CA TYR A 1078 16.78 -23.86 17.38
C TYR A 1078 15.58 -24.17 16.50
N LYS A 1079 14.42 -23.58 16.81
CA LYS A 1079 13.15 -23.71 16.06
C LYS A 1079 12.64 -22.39 15.47
N GLY A 1080 13.46 -21.33 15.53
CA GLY A 1080 13.10 -20.01 14.99
C GLY A 1080 13.17 -19.94 13.46
N PRO A 1081 12.70 -18.83 12.86
CA PRO A 1081 12.59 -18.65 11.40
C PRO A 1081 13.95 -18.54 10.66
N GLY A 1082 15.08 -18.54 11.39
CA GLY A 1082 16.42 -18.43 10.82
C GLY A 1082 17.07 -17.06 11.10
N PRO A 1083 18.41 -16.96 10.99
CA PRO A 1083 19.14 -15.73 11.24
C PRO A 1083 18.93 -14.69 10.13
N VAL A 1084 18.84 -13.41 10.51
CA VAL A 1084 18.58 -12.27 9.61
C VAL A 1084 19.69 -11.23 9.74
N MET A 1085 20.21 -10.73 8.62
CA MET A 1085 21.22 -9.65 8.62
C MET A 1085 20.64 -8.33 9.15
N LEU A 1086 21.41 -7.58 9.94
CA LEU A 1086 20.99 -6.27 10.47
C LEU A 1086 21.51 -5.09 9.63
N SER A 1087 22.81 -5.04 9.34
CA SER A 1087 23.44 -3.84 8.76
C SER A 1087 23.97 -4.02 7.33
N ASN A 1088 24.31 -5.25 6.89
CA ASN A 1088 24.97 -5.49 5.60
C ASN A 1088 24.31 -6.61 4.78
N LEU A 1089 23.28 -6.24 4.01
CA LEU A 1089 22.49 -7.16 3.16
C LEU A 1089 23.27 -7.76 1.97
N ARG A 1090 24.57 -7.46 1.83
CA ARG A 1090 25.46 -8.13 0.85
C ARG A 1090 25.78 -9.57 1.23
N PHE A 1091 25.47 -9.99 2.45
CA PHE A 1091 25.66 -11.35 2.93
C PHE A 1091 24.31 -12.04 3.16
N ASN A 1092 24.31 -13.37 3.02
CA ASN A 1092 23.28 -14.25 3.52
C ASN A 1092 23.82 -15.02 4.71
N VAL A 1093 23.04 -15.17 5.78
CA VAL A 1093 23.39 -16.03 6.92
C VAL A 1093 22.65 -17.35 6.78
N LEU A 1094 23.39 -18.45 6.77
CA LEU A 1094 22.81 -19.79 6.72
C LEU A 1094 23.06 -20.50 8.05
N ALA A 1095 21.99 -20.95 8.69
CA ALA A 1095 22.07 -21.82 9.86
C ALA A 1095 22.10 -23.29 9.41
N LYS A 1096 23.14 -24.03 9.82
CA LYS A 1096 23.26 -25.48 9.60
C LYS A 1096 23.70 -26.18 10.88
N LYS A 1097 23.12 -27.34 11.18
CA LYS A 1097 23.57 -28.19 12.30
C LYS A 1097 24.98 -28.72 11.97
N GLY A 1098 25.97 -28.31 12.76
CA GLY A 1098 27.37 -28.71 12.63
C GLY A 1098 27.67 -30.05 13.29
N LYS A 1099 28.82 -30.65 12.93
CA LYS A 1099 29.35 -31.84 13.62
C LYS A 1099 29.79 -31.47 15.04
N GLY A 1100 29.48 -32.32 16.03
CA GLY A 1100 29.94 -32.14 17.43
C GLY A 1100 29.07 -31.21 18.30
N GLY A 1101 27.75 -31.15 18.08
CA GLY A 1101 26.85 -30.36 18.94
C GLY A 1101 27.08 -28.84 18.81
N TYR A 1102 27.32 -28.36 17.58
CA TYR A 1102 27.39 -26.93 17.28
C TYR A 1102 26.31 -26.56 16.25
N LEU A 1103 25.75 -25.36 16.38
CA LEU A 1103 24.98 -24.70 15.33
C LEU A 1103 25.94 -23.77 14.57
N ASN A 1104 26.15 -24.05 13.28
CA ASN A 1104 27.02 -23.24 12.43
C ASN A 1104 26.17 -22.18 11.70
N LEU A 1105 26.42 -20.91 12.00
CA LEU A 1105 25.83 -19.74 11.34
C LEU A 1105 26.88 -19.19 10.36
N THR A 1106 26.69 -19.41 9.06
CA THR A 1106 27.67 -19.06 8.02
C THR A 1106 27.20 -17.89 7.17
N LEU A 1107 27.94 -16.79 7.23
CA LEU A 1107 27.78 -15.63 6.37
C LEU A 1107 28.46 -15.90 5.02
N LEU A 1108 27.69 -15.86 3.94
CA LEU A 1108 28.14 -16.01 2.56
C LEU A 1108 27.83 -14.74 1.76
N PRO A 1109 28.78 -14.18 0.99
CA PRO A 1109 28.49 -13.09 0.08
C PRO A 1109 27.42 -13.43 -0.97
N ARG A 1110 26.56 -12.47 -1.31
CA ARG A 1110 25.61 -12.54 -2.44
C ARG A 1110 26.25 -12.22 -3.80
N SER A 1111 27.55 -11.91 -3.83
CA SER A 1111 28.28 -11.62 -5.08
C SER A 1111 28.29 -12.86 -5.98
N THR A 1112 28.17 -12.67 -7.31
CA THR A 1112 28.34 -13.73 -8.31
C THR A 1112 29.73 -14.37 -8.24
N THR A 1113 30.73 -13.64 -7.75
CA THR A 1113 32.10 -14.13 -7.53
C THR A 1113 32.29 -14.89 -6.22
N GLY A 1114 31.28 -14.92 -5.33
CA GLY A 1114 31.38 -15.52 -4.00
C GLY A 1114 32.31 -14.81 -3.02
N MET A 1115 32.80 -13.61 -3.36
CA MET A 1115 33.81 -12.86 -2.59
C MET A 1115 33.47 -11.37 -2.50
N VAL A 1116 33.86 -10.71 -1.40
CA VAL A 1116 33.68 -9.26 -1.20
C VAL A 1116 34.96 -8.63 -0.66
N LYS A 1117 35.42 -7.54 -1.29
CA LYS A 1117 36.55 -6.73 -0.81
C LYS A 1117 36.35 -6.27 0.63
N ILE A 1118 37.31 -6.54 1.50
CA ILE A 1118 37.18 -6.27 2.94
C ILE A 1118 36.98 -4.78 3.26
N GLY A 1119 37.53 -3.86 2.45
CA GLY A 1119 37.28 -2.42 2.58
C GLY A 1119 35.80 -1.99 2.42
N LYS A 1120 34.94 -2.86 1.86
CA LYS A 1120 33.49 -2.63 1.77
C LYS A 1120 32.70 -3.22 2.95
N VAL A 1121 33.37 -3.90 3.88
CA VAL A 1121 32.75 -4.62 5.01
C VAL A 1121 33.10 -3.91 6.32
N ARG A 1122 32.37 -2.85 6.67
CA ARG A 1122 32.56 -2.16 7.96
C ARG A 1122 31.88 -2.89 9.13
N ASP A 1123 30.72 -3.47 8.85
CA ASP A 1123 29.89 -4.22 9.78
C ASP A 1123 29.16 -5.33 9.01
N CYS A 1124 28.98 -6.49 9.65
CA CYS A 1124 28.19 -7.60 9.15
C CYS A 1124 27.43 -8.31 10.28
N SER A 1125 26.91 -7.52 11.22
CA SER A 1125 26.09 -7.99 12.33
C SER A 1125 24.76 -8.61 11.86
N PHE A 1126 24.31 -9.63 12.56
CA PHE A 1126 23.06 -10.33 12.27
C PHE A 1126 22.36 -10.76 13.56
N MET A 1127 21.04 -10.93 13.48
CA MET A 1127 20.18 -11.33 14.59
C MET A 1127 19.71 -12.77 14.38
N MET A 1128 19.62 -13.54 15.46
CA MET A 1128 18.97 -14.84 15.52
C MET A 1128 17.70 -14.70 16.36
N PRO A 1129 16.51 -14.76 15.75
CA PRO A 1129 15.24 -14.54 16.44
C PRO A 1129 14.73 -15.80 17.15
N LEU A 1130 13.93 -15.61 18.21
CA LEU A 1130 13.24 -16.67 18.97
C LEU A 1130 14.17 -17.75 19.56
N VAL A 1131 15.27 -17.33 20.19
CA VAL A 1131 16.22 -18.24 20.83
C VAL A 1131 15.80 -18.51 22.28
N LYS A 1132 15.57 -19.79 22.59
CA LYS A 1132 15.39 -20.24 23.97
C LYS A 1132 16.76 -20.48 24.62
N VAL A 1133 17.21 -19.53 25.42
CA VAL A 1133 18.50 -19.60 26.15
C VAL A 1133 18.38 -20.58 27.32
N LEU A 1134 19.35 -21.48 27.46
CA LEU A 1134 19.38 -22.43 28.57
C LEU A 1134 19.70 -21.74 29.90
N GLY A 1135 19.03 -22.18 30.96
CA GLY A 1135 19.26 -21.70 32.33
C GLY A 1135 20.38 -22.46 33.02
N TYR A 1136 21.19 -21.74 33.79
CA TYR A 1136 22.24 -22.30 34.64
C TYR A 1136 22.12 -21.74 36.07
N ALA A 1137 22.45 -22.54 37.07
CA ALA A 1137 22.37 -22.14 38.48
C ALA A 1137 23.45 -21.12 38.88
N GLU A 1138 24.56 -21.09 38.15
CA GLU A 1138 25.67 -20.14 38.30
C GLU A 1138 25.87 -19.36 36.98
N VAL A 1139 26.61 -18.24 37.04
CA VAL A 1139 26.98 -17.45 35.85
C VAL A 1139 27.80 -18.34 34.92
N ALA A 1140 27.26 -18.61 33.73
CA ALA A 1140 27.88 -19.51 32.75
C ALA A 1140 28.43 -18.72 31.56
N GLU A 1141 29.57 -19.16 31.01
CA GLU A 1141 30.23 -18.54 29.85
C GLU A 1141 30.33 -19.54 28.67
N PRO A 1142 29.42 -19.48 27.68
CA PRO A 1142 29.47 -20.36 26.52
C PRO A 1142 30.56 -19.94 25.54
N VAL A 1143 31.42 -20.89 25.15
CA VAL A 1143 32.49 -20.65 24.15
C VAL A 1143 31.91 -20.66 22.73
N VAL A 1144 31.72 -19.47 22.16
CA VAL A 1144 31.35 -19.27 20.75
C VAL A 1144 32.62 -19.15 19.90
N VAL A 1145 32.71 -19.90 18.81
CA VAL A 1145 33.90 -19.94 17.95
C VAL A 1145 33.63 -19.18 16.66
N TYR A 1146 34.53 -18.26 16.32
CA TYR A 1146 34.45 -17.48 15.07
C TYR A 1146 35.56 -17.93 14.12
N THR A 1147 35.18 -18.22 12.88
CA THR A 1147 36.13 -18.59 11.81
C THR A 1147 35.92 -17.65 10.63
N VAL A 1148 36.98 -16.90 10.28
CA VAL A 1148 36.97 -15.99 9.14
C VAL A 1148 37.83 -16.59 8.02
N LYS A 1149 37.30 -16.60 6.79
CA LYS A 1149 38.05 -17.00 5.59
C LYS A 1149 38.12 -15.83 4.62
N TYR A 1150 39.33 -15.53 4.17
CA TYR A 1150 39.62 -14.51 3.18
C TYR A 1150 40.78 -14.96 2.28
N VAL A 1151 40.91 -14.31 1.12
CA VAL A 1151 41.96 -14.53 0.13
C VAL A 1151 42.76 -13.23 -0.01
N GLN A 1152 44.09 -13.32 0.09
CA GLN A 1152 44.99 -12.22 -0.23
C GLN A 1152 45.48 -12.35 -1.68
N TYR A 1153 45.70 -11.24 -2.40
CA TYR A 1153 46.12 -11.24 -3.82
C TYR A 1153 47.51 -11.88 -4.13
N ARG A 1154 48.09 -12.63 -3.18
CA ARG A 1154 49.29 -13.46 -3.30
C ARG A 1154 49.02 -14.88 -2.74
N ASP A 1155 48.31 -15.70 -3.52
CA ASP A 1155 48.28 -17.17 -3.54
C ASP A 1155 48.15 -18.02 -2.24
N GLN A 1156 47.76 -17.45 -1.08
CA GLN A 1156 47.48 -18.26 0.13
C GLN A 1156 46.09 -17.98 0.72
N VAL A 1157 45.31 -19.05 0.93
CA VAL A 1157 44.07 -19.02 1.71
C VAL A 1157 44.43 -19.14 3.19
N THR A 1158 44.43 -18.02 3.91
CA THR A 1158 44.69 -18.02 5.36
C THR A 1158 43.40 -18.33 6.11
N ARG A 1159 43.43 -19.36 6.96
CA ARG A 1159 42.31 -19.71 7.87
C ARG A 1159 42.63 -19.19 9.26
N VAL A 1160 41.89 -18.18 9.72
CA VAL A 1160 41.99 -17.72 11.11
C VAL A 1160 40.83 -18.32 11.90
N LYS A 1161 41.15 -19.21 12.85
CA LYS A 1161 40.19 -19.76 13.81
C LYS A 1161 40.43 -19.08 15.14
N VAL A 1162 39.46 -18.28 15.59
CA VAL A 1162 39.52 -17.60 16.88
C VAL A 1162 38.66 -18.38 17.86
N ARG A 1163 39.31 -18.98 18.87
CA ARG A 1163 38.64 -19.64 19.98
C ARG A 1163 38.72 -18.69 21.18
N LEU A 1164 37.57 -18.27 21.68
CA LEU A 1164 37.47 -17.46 22.88
C LEU A 1164 37.45 -18.44 24.07
N GLU A 1165 38.57 -18.57 24.77
CA GLU A 1165 38.63 -19.36 26.02
C GLU A 1165 38.44 -18.40 27.21
N PRO A 1166 37.79 -18.84 28.31
CA PRO A 1166 37.63 -18.00 29.48
C PRO A 1166 39.01 -17.60 30.02
N THR A 1167 39.27 -16.30 30.11
CA THR A 1167 40.46 -15.74 30.72
C THR A 1167 40.52 -16.19 32.18
N GLN A 1168 41.47 -17.07 32.51
CA GLN A 1168 41.88 -17.26 33.90
C GLN A 1168 42.36 -15.91 34.44
N SER A 1169 41.89 -15.57 35.63
CA SER A 1169 42.25 -14.38 36.38
C SER A 1169 43.76 -14.18 36.39
N ALA A 1170 44.19 -12.99 35.98
CA ALA A 1170 45.56 -12.52 36.13
C ALA A 1170 45.89 -12.31 37.62
N GLU A 1171 46.31 -13.37 38.28
CA GLU A 1171 47.28 -13.31 39.38
C GLU A 1171 48.55 -14.03 38.88
N ASP A 1172 49.71 -13.48 39.24
CA ASP A 1172 51.08 -13.92 38.91
C ASP A 1172 51.62 -13.58 37.50
N ASN A 1173 52.26 -12.42 37.38
CA ASN A 1173 53.73 -12.38 37.40
C ASN A 1173 54.30 -10.96 37.43
N VAL A 1174 55.17 -10.78 38.42
CA VAL A 1174 56.10 -9.68 38.63
C VAL A 1174 57.33 -9.87 37.71
N VAL A 1175 57.90 -8.73 37.30
CA VAL A 1175 59.19 -8.43 36.62
C VAL A 1175 59.04 -7.94 35.18
#